data_AF-A0A7N4P8X4-F1
#
_entry.id   AF-A0A7N4P8X4-F1
#
_cell.length_a   1.000
_cell.length_b   1.000
_cell.length_c   1.000
_cell.angle_alpha   90.00
_cell.angle_beta   90.00
_cell.angle_gamma   90.00
#
_symmetry.space_group_name_H-M   'P 1'
#
loop_
_entity.id
_entity.type
_entity.pdbx_description
1 polymer ?
#
loop_
_entity_poly.entity_id
_entity_poly.type
_entity_poly.pdbx_seq_one_letter_code
_entity_poly.pdbx_strand_id
1 'polypeptide(L)'
;MSDKISYYKFKNLRPSQMLLQALALIQQNEDIEEALRQIRILSRNRGKKTTVELLKLLTAYCDEKFDLDKELKELETIPPKKHDDFLLGYPTRRISCAVVNTPSPCVNKTVGHIEDLEIKIEECFHQFECLLRERFESPIKVQEIEGYIFPKPSDFHARFFTKEDGNLKHQTVTVLADAIHLIRTLETDRKDAADALIEQRLRKRLICSKIDGLSFWRLQKLPFAVQQEHETCSSEILELQGNLEKEMQKLKKLKNLVSKEEATTMTLKRDVQFMKEHKPLLEEKLFVETEILRKLYEKRDEALASCQAVRDALDQILFQYQLTIRMSKKEKERMVRDLKVAEENLDRTEKDLKNTQQVFKHYCTEVEKVKKSLDLQKEELHFLRKNRQETRTKVNELTTKLLEAYFKKLIRDQTGLAIMIKNRMETVMAEHEEQKRYMEVKKEDALQALSEMEAPFQELLEEVARVKELKDEQIETIQALEVHKEEVVRRRTQIQMEYVQRKSEMLEAIVTSKKRRVTLAKEIELAKTTIVTLTKEIKHTKEELETKRDEKIFLDEKLGKLREIYEFAKYNRSNYKELFDMLIDELKILEVRMSQERKALDNSLMSRKEILQTKTIKYHISLDENLRLAQEYQQALKHFLQVKDWYLDEFHKKMSAKAAVRDGLQLLLLQERMHFSLVEYFILRTLFSKLELEMTQRRAHGNICRIILLERKADTLVQRIIDFMQSLSDGSWKTEG
;
A
#
# COMPACT_ATOMS: atom_id res chain seq x y z
N MET A 1 -24.76 -2.10 -20.93
CA MET A 1 -24.91 -2.02 -22.39
C MET A 1 -26.04 -1.03 -22.66
N SER A 2 -25.74 0.23 -23.02
CA SER A 2 -26.63 1.09 -23.85
C SER A 2 -26.03 2.48 -24.17
N ASP A 3 -24.72 2.74 -24.00
CA ASP A 3 -24.14 4.07 -24.32
C ASP A 3 -22.75 4.00 -24.96
N LYS A 4 -22.52 3.01 -25.82
CA LYS A 4 -21.22 2.79 -26.50
C LYS A 4 -21.24 2.97 -28.03
N ILE A 5 -22.23 3.67 -28.61
CA ILE A 5 -22.33 3.83 -30.08
C ILE A 5 -22.18 5.28 -30.58
N SER A 6 -21.88 6.27 -29.72
CA SER A 6 -21.78 7.66 -30.20
C SER A 6 -20.37 8.11 -30.65
N TYR A 7 -19.30 7.46 -30.21
CA TYR A 7 -17.93 7.99 -30.41
C TYR A 7 -17.16 7.47 -31.64
N TYR A 8 -17.70 6.49 -32.37
CA TYR A 8 -17.01 5.85 -33.52
C TYR A 8 -17.58 6.21 -34.90
N LYS A 9 -18.38 7.27 -35.02
CA LYS A 9 -18.97 7.69 -36.30
C LYS A 9 -18.37 8.96 -36.93
N PHE A 10 -17.30 9.52 -36.36
CA PHE A 10 -16.74 10.80 -36.85
C PHE A 10 -15.43 10.70 -37.62
N LYS A 11 -14.88 9.51 -37.84
CA LYS A 11 -13.54 9.38 -38.45
C LYS A 11 -13.51 9.17 -39.97
N ASN A 12 -14.63 8.93 -40.64
CA ASN A 12 -14.66 8.55 -42.07
C ASN A 12 -15.85 9.11 -42.87
N LEU A 13 -16.27 10.37 -42.66
CA LEU A 13 -17.31 10.99 -43.52
C LEU A 13 -16.66 12.03 -44.44
N ARG A 14 -16.98 11.95 -45.75
CA ARG A 14 -16.53 12.95 -46.73
C ARG A 14 -17.15 14.32 -46.40
N PRO A 15 -16.51 15.44 -46.77
CA PRO A 15 -17.01 16.79 -46.50
C PRO A 15 -18.48 17.03 -46.90
N SER A 16 -18.95 16.36 -47.96
CA SER A 16 -20.34 16.41 -48.43
C SER A 16 -21.36 15.77 -47.46
N GLN A 17 -20.95 14.78 -46.66
CA GLN A 17 -21.82 14.13 -45.68
C GLN A 17 -21.84 14.87 -44.33
N MET A 18 -20.75 15.56 -43.97
CA MET A 18 -20.75 16.50 -42.83
C MET A 18 -21.69 17.68 -43.10
N LEU A 19 -21.74 18.16 -44.35
CA LEU A 19 -22.63 19.25 -44.74
C LEU A 19 -24.11 18.82 -44.73
N LEU A 20 -24.42 17.60 -45.16
CA LEU A 20 -25.78 17.02 -45.05
C LEU A 20 -26.23 16.79 -43.61
N GLN A 21 -25.32 16.41 -42.71
CA GLN A 21 -25.64 16.18 -41.30
C GLN A 21 -25.68 17.49 -40.48
N ALA A 22 -24.90 18.51 -40.87
CA ALA A 22 -25.04 19.87 -40.37
C ALA A 22 -26.36 20.52 -40.84
N LEU A 23 -26.77 20.29 -42.09
CA LEU A 23 -28.08 20.71 -42.60
C LEU A 23 -29.24 20.01 -41.88
N ALA A 24 -29.09 18.73 -41.51
CA ALA A 24 -30.08 18.00 -40.72
C ALA A 24 -30.18 18.50 -39.26
N LEU A 25 -29.08 18.98 -38.67
CA LEU A 25 -29.07 19.64 -37.35
C LEU A 25 -29.64 21.06 -37.40
N ILE A 26 -29.46 21.77 -38.53
CA ILE A 26 -30.09 23.08 -38.78
C ILE A 26 -31.61 22.94 -38.97
N GLN A 27 -32.09 21.83 -39.51
CA GLN A 27 -33.53 21.51 -39.61
C GLN A 27 -34.19 21.11 -38.28
N GLN A 28 -33.43 20.90 -37.21
CA GLN A 28 -33.97 20.58 -35.87
C GLN A 28 -34.12 21.81 -34.95
N ASN A 29 -33.66 22.99 -35.37
CA ASN A 29 -33.85 24.25 -34.64
C ASN A 29 -34.92 25.10 -35.34
N GLU A 30 -36.14 25.09 -34.80
CA GLU A 30 -37.26 25.91 -35.31
C GLU A 30 -36.89 27.41 -35.35
N ASP A 31 -36.06 27.89 -34.43
CA ASP A 31 -35.62 29.29 -34.37
C ASP A 31 -34.68 29.71 -35.53
N ILE A 32 -33.91 28.78 -36.09
CA ILE A 32 -32.99 29.05 -37.21
C ILE A 32 -33.74 28.92 -38.54
N GLU A 33 -34.72 28.03 -38.63
CA GLU A 33 -35.59 27.92 -39.81
C GLU A 33 -36.48 29.17 -39.97
N GLU A 34 -36.96 29.74 -38.87
CA GLU A 34 -37.71 31.00 -38.86
C GLU A 34 -36.83 32.20 -39.27
N ALA A 35 -35.60 32.27 -38.76
CA ALA A 35 -34.62 33.29 -39.16
C ALA A 35 -34.25 33.20 -40.66
N LEU A 36 -34.08 31.98 -41.18
CA LEU A 36 -33.80 31.76 -42.61
C LEU A 36 -35.03 31.99 -43.50
N ARG A 37 -36.26 31.74 -43.03
CA ARG A 37 -37.50 32.13 -43.72
C ARG A 37 -37.66 33.64 -43.80
N GLN A 38 -37.34 34.37 -42.74
CA GLN A 38 -37.34 35.84 -42.75
C GLN A 38 -36.28 36.40 -43.72
N ILE A 39 -35.08 35.82 -43.75
CA ILE A 39 -34.03 36.20 -44.73
C ILE A 39 -34.47 35.91 -46.18
N ARG A 40 -35.18 34.80 -46.43
CA ARG A 40 -35.70 34.48 -47.77
C ARG A 40 -36.79 35.44 -48.24
N ILE A 41 -37.68 35.88 -47.34
CA ILE A 41 -38.72 36.87 -47.63
C ILE A 41 -38.10 38.26 -47.91
N LEU A 42 -37.02 38.62 -47.21
CA LEU A 42 -36.32 39.89 -47.37
C LEU A 42 -35.45 39.96 -48.64
N SER A 43 -34.95 38.83 -49.16
CA SER A 43 -34.13 38.80 -50.39
C SER A 43 -34.89 39.17 -51.68
N ARG A 44 -36.23 39.21 -51.63
CA ARG A 44 -37.08 39.51 -52.80
C ARG A 44 -37.35 41.01 -53.02
N ASN A 45 -37.12 41.87 -52.02
CA ASN A 45 -37.43 43.30 -52.09
C ASN A 45 -36.17 44.15 -51.97
N ARG A 46 -35.72 44.73 -53.09
CA ARG A 46 -34.59 45.68 -53.12
C ARG A 46 -35.07 47.08 -52.73
N GLY A 47 -34.71 47.56 -51.54
CA GLY A 47 -34.96 48.95 -51.11
C GLY A 47 -34.45 49.25 -49.70
N LYS A 48 -34.32 50.54 -49.33
CA LYS A 48 -33.72 51.02 -48.06
C LYS A 48 -34.26 50.38 -46.77
N LYS A 49 -35.47 49.81 -46.78
CA LYS A 49 -36.05 49.07 -45.64
C LYS A 49 -35.22 47.83 -45.28
N THR A 50 -34.72 47.09 -46.27
CA THR A 50 -33.90 45.89 -46.09
C THR A 50 -32.54 46.22 -45.47
N THR A 51 -31.96 47.39 -45.79
CA THR A 51 -30.68 47.84 -45.23
C THR A 51 -30.82 48.27 -43.76
N VAL A 52 -31.94 48.91 -43.39
CA VAL A 52 -32.21 49.35 -42.01
C VAL A 52 -32.54 48.15 -41.11
N GLU A 53 -33.25 47.13 -41.60
CA GLU A 53 -33.51 45.91 -40.83
C GLU A 53 -32.28 45.01 -40.70
N LEU A 54 -31.42 44.93 -41.73
CA LEU A 54 -30.11 44.25 -41.64
C LEU A 54 -29.17 44.93 -40.65
N LEU A 55 -29.16 46.27 -40.60
CA LEU A 55 -28.37 47.03 -39.62
C LEU A 55 -28.88 46.82 -38.20
N LYS A 56 -30.19 46.77 -37.97
CA LYS A 56 -30.79 46.48 -36.65
C LYS A 56 -30.49 45.06 -36.14
N LEU A 57 -30.46 44.07 -37.03
CA LEU A 57 -30.07 42.69 -36.68
C LEU A 57 -28.57 42.56 -36.36
N LEU A 58 -27.71 43.33 -37.04
CA LEU A 58 -26.27 43.40 -36.73
C LEU A 58 -25.99 44.13 -35.40
N THR A 59 -26.86 45.04 -34.97
CA THR A 59 -26.73 45.73 -33.67
C THR A 59 -27.04 44.82 -32.48
N ALA A 60 -27.83 43.76 -32.66
CA ALA A 60 -28.19 42.83 -31.59
C ALA A 60 -27.11 41.79 -31.25
N TYR A 61 -26.03 41.72 -32.04
CA TYR A 61 -24.98 40.69 -31.93
C TYR A 61 -23.57 41.24 -31.71
N CYS A 62 -23.38 42.55 -31.61
CA CYS A 62 -22.07 43.17 -31.40
C CYS A 62 -22.06 43.94 -30.08
N ASP A 63 -21.42 43.36 -29.06
CA ASP A 63 -21.15 44.03 -27.79
C ASP A 63 -20.05 45.09 -27.92
N GLU A 64 -20.34 46.25 -27.33
CA GLU A 64 -19.43 47.28 -26.80
C GLU A 64 -18.23 47.71 -27.66
N LYS A 65 -18.45 48.56 -28.70
CA LYS A 65 -17.58 49.72 -29.06
C LYS A 65 -17.98 50.49 -30.34
N PHE A 66 -19.27 50.59 -30.66
CA PHE A 66 -19.72 51.45 -31.76
C PHE A 66 -20.87 52.34 -31.31
N ASP A 67 -20.55 53.58 -30.94
CA ASP A 67 -21.52 54.56 -30.43
C ASP A 67 -22.29 55.20 -31.60
N LEU A 68 -23.26 54.42 -32.10
CA LEU A 68 -24.14 54.76 -33.22
C LEU A 68 -25.06 55.96 -32.89
N ASP A 69 -25.26 56.28 -31.61
CA ASP A 69 -26.10 57.40 -31.16
C ASP A 69 -25.48 58.77 -31.49
N LYS A 70 -24.15 58.83 -31.66
CA LYS A 70 -23.45 60.06 -32.08
C LYS A 70 -23.59 60.32 -33.58
N GLU A 71 -23.54 59.28 -34.42
CA GLU A 71 -23.77 59.43 -35.87
C GLU A 71 -25.26 59.55 -36.24
N LEU A 72 -26.16 58.91 -35.49
CA LEU A 72 -27.62 59.07 -35.67
C LEU A 72 -28.09 60.49 -35.29
N LYS A 73 -27.53 61.10 -34.24
CA LYS A 73 -27.81 62.50 -33.88
C LYS A 73 -27.35 63.50 -34.95
N GLU A 74 -26.26 63.25 -35.66
CA GLU A 74 -25.82 64.12 -36.76
C GLU A 74 -26.73 63.97 -37.99
N LEU A 75 -27.35 62.79 -38.20
CA LEU A 75 -28.35 62.58 -39.25
C LEU A 75 -29.74 63.18 -38.92
N GLU A 76 -30.10 63.30 -37.65
CA GLU A 76 -31.36 63.95 -37.20
C GLU A 76 -31.34 65.49 -37.28
N THR A 77 -30.18 66.12 -37.47
CA THR A 77 -30.09 67.59 -37.61
C THR A 77 -30.46 68.13 -39.00
N ILE A 78 -30.82 67.26 -39.94
CA ILE A 78 -31.34 67.64 -41.25
C ILE A 78 -32.89 67.71 -41.14
N PRO A 79 -33.52 68.89 -41.28
CA PRO A 79 -34.96 69.04 -41.04
C PRO A 79 -35.81 68.20 -42.02
N PRO A 80 -36.92 67.59 -41.55
CA PRO A 80 -37.74 66.68 -42.34
C PRO A 80 -38.77 67.47 -43.14
N LYS A 81 -38.41 67.97 -44.33
CA LYS A 81 -39.38 68.24 -45.41
C LYS A 81 -38.71 68.00 -46.76
N LYS A 82 -39.40 67.20 -47.60
CA LYS A 82 -39.18 66.89 -49.02
C LYS A 82 -38.34 65.65 -49.34
N HIS A 83 -38.89 64.47 -49.03
CA HIS A 83 -38.52 63.22 -49.70
C HIS A 83 -39.78 62.47 -50.14
N ASP A 84 -40.57 63.09 -51.03
CA ASP A 84 -41.50 62.38 -51.93
C ASP A 84 -41.82 63.13 -53.25
N ASP A 85 -41.11 64.23 -53.59
CA ASP A 85 -41.28 64.97 -54.87
C ASP A 85 -40.03 64.95 -55.78
N PHE A 86 -39.10 64.01 -55.59
CA PHE A 86 -37.88 63.94 -56.42
C PHE A 86 -38.07 63.13 -57.71
N LEU A 87 -39.28 63.20 -58.28
CA LEU A 87 -39.56 62.93 -59.70
C LEU A 87 -39.49 64.28 -60.43
N LEU A 88 -38.35 64.56 -61.07
CA LEU A 88 -38.21 65.60 -62.11
C LEU A 88 -38.83 66.98 -61.78
N GLY A 89 -38.71 67.45 -60.54
CA GLY A 89 -39.04 68.83 -60.18
C GLY A 89 -37.82 69.74 -60.34
N TYR A 90 -37.46 70.10 -61.58
CA TYR A 90 -36.69 71.33 -61.79
C TYR A 90 -37.46 72.47 -61.10
N PRO A 91 -36.81 73.43 -60.41
CA PRO A 91 -37.50 74.66 -60.06
C PRO A 91 -38.06 75.17 -61.37
N THR A 92 -39.38 75.39 -61.42
CA THR A 92 -40.09 75.94 -62.55
C THR A 92 -39.36 77.20 -62.98
N ARG A 93 -38.44 77.03 -63.94
CA ARG A 93 -37.95 78.09 -64.79
C ARG A 93 -39.22 78.75 -65.26
N ARG A 94 -39.39 80.04 -64.99
CA ARG A 94 -40.24 80.83 -65.88
C ARG A 94 -39.72 80.50 -67.28
N ILE A 95 -40.55 79.83 -68.07
CA ILE A 95 -40.24 79.43 -69.44
C ILE A 95 -40.21 80.71 -70.25
N SER A 96 -39.09 81.42 -70.14
CA SER A 96 -38.62 82.45 -71.02
C SER A 96 -37.19 82.75 -70.57
N CYS A 97 -36.20 82.51 -71.45
CA CYS A 97 -34.88 83.17 -71.46
C CYS A 97 -33.61 82.43 -70.99
N ALA A 98 -33.47 81.10 -70.96
CA ALA A 98 -32.18 80.53 -70.47
C ALA A 98 -31.64 79.22 -71.08
N VAL A 99 -31.96 78.81 -72.32
CA VAL A 99 -31.36 77.56 -72.88
C VAL A 99 -31.05 77.58 -74.39
N VAL A 100 -31.28 78.67 -75.12
CA VAL A 100 -31.06 78.67 -76.57
C VAL A 100 -30.20 79.88 -76.96
N ASN A 101 -29.18 79.68 -77.80
CA ASN A 101 -28.36 80.73 -78.44
C ASN A 101 -29.17 81.69 -79.35
N THR A 102 -30.49 81.70 -79.21
CA THR A 102 -31.42 82.60 -79.87
C THR A 102 -31.95 83.59 -78.83
N PRO A 103 -31.92 84.90 -79.11
CA PRO A 103 -32.49 85.90 -78.20
C PRO A 103 -33.94 85.54 -77.86
N SER A 104 -34.32 85.75 -76.60
CA SER A 104 -35.60 85.24 -76.06
C SER A 104 -36.80 85.91 -76.75
N PRO A 105 -38.01 85.31 -76.69
CA PRO A 105 -39.20 85.92 -77.30
C PRO A 105 -39.49 87.33 -76.78
N CYS A 106 -39.16 87.65 -75.52
CA CYS A 106 -39.30 89.01 -74.99
C CYS A 106 -38.18 89.94 -75.44
N VAL A 107 -36.94 89.45 -75.61
CA VAL A 107 -35.85 90.22 -76.24
C VAL A 107 -36.19 90.51 -77.70
N ASN A 108 -36.65 89.50 -78.46
CA ASN A 108 -37.05 89.67 -79.86
C ASN A 108 -38.27 90.58 -80.02
N LYS A 109 -39.21 90.54 -79.07
CA LYS A 109 -40.35 91.45 -79.06
C LYS A 109 -39.92 92.90 -78.82
N THR A 110 -39.02 93.15 -77.86
CA THR A 110 -38.48 94.49 -77.64
C THR A 110 -37.59 94.96 -78.79
N VAL A 111 -36.78 94.08 -79.38
CA VAL A 111 -36.00 94.37 -80.59
C VAL A 111 -36.95 94.69 -81.76
N GLY A 112 -37.99 93.91 -81.99
CA GLY A 112 -39.00 94.20 -83.01
C GLY A 112 -39.75 95.51 -82.75
N HIS A 113 -40.07 95.83 -81.49
CA HIS A 113 -40.64 97.15 -81.15
C HIS A 113 -39.67 98.31 -81.39
N ILE A 114 -38.35 98.08 -81.28
CA ILE A 114 -37.31 99.08 -81.60
C ILE A 114 -37.20 99.23 -83.12
N GLU A 115 -37.13 98.12 -83.86
CA GLU A 115 -37.08 98.11 -85.33
C GLU A 115 -38.34 98.77 -85.94
N ASP A 116 -39.54 98.49 -85.41
CA ASP A 116 -40.79 99.14 -85.82
C ASP A 116 -40.80 100.65 -85.52
N LEU A 117 -40.12 101.08 -84.45
CA LEU A 117 -39.93 102.50 -84.14
C LEU A 117 -38.93 103.16 -85.09
N GLU A 118 -37.83 102.48 -85.41
CA GLU A 118 -36.83 102.95 -86.37
C GLU A 118 -37.47 103.17 -87.75
N ILE A 119 -38.26 102.21 -88.26
CA ILE A 119 -38.97 102.33 -89.53
C ILE A 119 -39.91 103.55 -89.53
N LYS A 120 -40.70 103.75 -88.46
CA LYS A 120 -41.61 104.91 -88.37
C LYS A 120 -40.88 106.24 -88.27
N ILE A 121 -39.72 106.27 -87.63
CA ILE A 121 -38.87 107.46 -87.57
C ILE A 121 -38.31 107.76 -88.97
N GLU A 122 -37.84 106.75 -89.69
CA GLU A 122 -37.34 106.88 -91.07
C GLU A 122 -38.45 107.32 -92.05
N GLU A 123 -39.67 106.78 -91.94
CA GLU A 123 -40.84 107.23 -92.72
C GLU A 123 -41.19 108.70 -92.45
N CYS A 124 -41.10 109.14 -91.19
CA CYS A 124 -41.33 110.53 -90.81
C CYS A 124 -40.27 111.46 -91.43
N PHE A 125 -38.99 111.04 -91.45
CA PHE A 125 -37.93 111.76 -92.14
C PHE A 125 -38.12 111.77 -93.66
N HIS A 126 -38.60 110.68 -94.26
CA HIS A 126 -38.83 110.58 -95.70
C HIS A 126 -40.01 111.48 -96.16
N GLN A 127 -41.07 111.58 -95.37
CA GLN A 127 -42.16 112.55 -95.60
C GLN A 127 -41.66 113.99 -95.53
N PHE A 128 -40.74 114.28 -94.61
CA PHE A 128 -40.11 115.59 -94.50
C PHE A 128 -39.25 115.93 -95.73
N GLU A 129 -38.50 114.97 -96.27
CA GLU A 129 -37.72 115.14 -97.51
C GLU A 129 -38.59 115.32 -98.76
N CYS A 130 -39.69 114.58 -98.90
CA CYS A 130 -40.62 114.71 -100.03
C CYS A 130 -41.30 116.09 -100.07
N LEU A 131 -41.69 116.63 -98.91
CA LEU A 131 -42.29 117.97 -98.81
C LEU A 131 -41.30 119.11 -99.07
N LEU A 132 -40.01 118.91 -98.75
CA LEU A 132 -38.95 119.83 -99.16
C LEU A 132 -38.79 119.82 -100.69
N ARG A 133 -38.93 118.66 -101.34
CA ARG A 133 -38.79 118.51 -102.79
C ARG A 133 -39.94 119.14 -103.58
N GLU A 134 -41.18 119.07 -103.11
CA GLU A 134 -42.34 119.72 -103.76
C GLU A 134 -42.29 121.26 -103.71
N ARG A 135 -41.54 121.86 -102.78
CA ARG A 135 -41.48 123.33 -102.61
C ARG A 135 -40.54 124.04 -103.58
N PHE A 136 -39.63 123.32 -104.24
CA PHE A 136 -38.57 123.93 -105.08
C PHE A 136 -38.76 123.75 -106.60
N GLU A 137 -39.89 123.25 -107.08
CA GLU A 137 -40.17 123.10 -108.52
C GLU A 137 -41.40 123.90 -108.98
N SER A 138 -41.23 125.22 -109.18
CA SER A 138 -42.01 126.02 -110.16
C SER A 138 -41.28 127.35 -110.48
N PRO A 139 -41.21 127.83 -111.75
CA PRO A 139 -40.20 128.80 -112.18
C PRO A 139 -40.70 130.26 -112.41
N ILE A 140 -39.88 131.22 -111.93
CA ILE A 140 -39.58 132.58 -112.46
C ILE A 140 -40.73 133.65 -112.33
N LYS A 141 -40.52 134.85 -111.76
CA LYS A 141 -39.78 136.00 -112.34
C LYS A 141 -39.28 137.03 -111.31
N VAL A 142 -38.10 137.55 -111.63
CA VAL A 142 -37.30 138.61 -110.99
C VAL A 142 -37.92 140.00 -111.16
N GLN A 143 -37.90 140.82 -110.11
CA GLN A 143 -37.67 142.27 -110.20
C GLN A 143 -37.08 142.81 -108.89
N GLU A 144 -35.99 143.56 -109.01
CA GLU A 144 -35.25 144.23 -107.94
C GLU A 144 -36.07 145.34 -107.30
N ILE A 145 -36.26 145.29 -105.97
CA ILE A 145 -36.35 146.47 -105.09
C ILE A 145 -35.70 146.11 -103.75
N GLU A 146 -34.86 147.02 -103.29
CA GLU A 146 -34.13 147.03 -102.01
C GLU A 146 -35.02 146.85 -100.79
N GLY A 147 -34.50 146.09 -99.81
CA GLY A 147 -34.86 146.23 -98.40
C GLY A 147 -35.94 145.28 -97.87
N TYR A 148 -35.53 144.53 -96.85
CA TYR A 148 -36.31 143.96 -95.74
C TYR A 148 -36.69 142.46 -95.73
N ILE A 149 -36.05 141.79 -94.75
CA ILE A 149 -36.58 140.89 -93.71
C ILE A 149 -36.88 139.42 -94.08
N PHE A 150 -36.04 138.56 -93.48
CA PHE A 150 -36.27 137.14 -93.18
C PHE A 150 -37.69 136.86 -92.65
N PRO A 151 -38.39 135.83 -93.14
CA PRO A 151 -39.62 135.40 -92.51
C PRO A 151 -39.32 134.74 -91.16
N LYS A 152 -40.05 135.15 -90.12
CA LYS A 152 -40.08 134.50 -88.81
C LYS A 152 -40.38 132.99 -88.96
N PRO A 153 -39.68 132.07 -88.27
CA PRO A 153 -40.02 130.64 -88.23
C PRO A 153 -41.33 130.31 -87.50
N SER A 154 -42.18 131.29 -87.20
CA SER A 154 -43.27 131.15 -86.22
C SER A 154 -44.60 130.65 -86.77
N ASP A 155 -44.77 130.47 -88.09
CA ASP A 155 -46.01 129.88 -88.65
C ASP A 155 -45.78 128.65 -89.54
N PHE A 156 -44.52 128.20 -89.69
CA PHE A 156 -44.18 126.93 -90.34
C PHE A 156 -44.18 125.75 -89.34
N HIS A 157 -44.15 126.02 -88.03
CA HIS A 157 -44.22 124.98 -86.97
C HIS A 157 -45.65 124.63 -86.50
N ALA A 158 -46.68 125.43 -86.84
CA ALA A 158 -48.02 125.25 -86.29
C ALA A 158 -48.99 124.41 -87.15
N ARG A 159 -48.57 123.94 -88.35
CA ARG A 159 -49.37 123.02 -89.20
C ARG A 159 -48.73 121.66 -89.45
N PHE A 160 -47.49 121.46 -89.01
CA PHE A 160 -46.76 120.19 -89.14
C PHE A 160 -46.98 119.23 -87.97
N PHE A 161 -47.70 119.62 -86.91
CA PHE A 161 -47.92 118.80 -85.70
C PHE A 161 -49.41 118.59 -85.33
N THR A 162 -50.35 118.74 -86.27
CA THR A 162 -51.81 118.72 -85.96
C THR A 162 -52.63 117.66 -86.69
N LYS A 163 -52.02 116.53 -87.06
CA LYS A 163 -52.73 115.25 -87.28
C LYS A 163 -51.79 114.06 -86.96
N GLU A 164 -52.03 113.44 -85.81
CA GLU A 164 -51.50 112.14 -85.33
C GLU A 164 -50.05 112.01 -84.79
N ASP A 165 -49.35 113.09 -84.40
CA ASP A 165 -48.00 112.99 -83.80
C ASP A 165 -47.92 112.67 -82.29
N GLY A 166 -49.07 112.49 -81.62
CA GLY A 166 -49.09 111.98 -80.23
C GLY A 166 -48.66 110.51 -80.12
N ASN A 167 -48.74 109.76 -81.23
CA ASN A 167 -48.54 108.32 -81.25
C ASN A 167 -47.05 107.94 -81.17
N LEU A 168 -46.17 108.63 -81.90
CA LEU A 168 -44.74 108.27 -81.98
C LEU A 168 -44.00 108.56 -80.67
N LYS A 169 -44.27 109.71 -80.03
CA LYS A 169 -43.66 110.08 -78.75
C LYS A 169 -44.07 109.13 -77.62
N HIS A 170 -45.34 108.70 -77.61
CA HIS A 170 -45.83 107.74 -76.62
C HIS A 170 -45.24 106.34 -76.88
N GLN A 171 -45.20 105.88 -78.15
CA GLN A 171 -44.56 104.62 -78.52
C GLN A 171 -43.08 104.58 -78.13
N THR A 172 -42.32 105.65 -78.36
CA THR A 172 -40.89 105.74 -77.97
C THR A 172 -40.71 105.60 -76.46
N VAL A 173 -41.53 106.28 -75.66
CA VAL A 173 -41.48 106.21 -74.19
C VAL A 173 -41.85 104.82 -73.69
N THR A 174 -42.86 104.17 -74.29
CA THR A 174 -43.28 102.82 -73.92
C THR A 174 -42.20 101.79 -74.24
N VAL A 175 -41.58 101.85 -75.42
CA VAL A 175 -40.51 100.92 -75.80
C VAL A 175 -39.26 101.10 -74.95
N LEU A 176 -38.89 102.34 -74.61
CA LEU A 176 -37.80 102.60 -73.66
C LEU A 176 -38.11 102.06 -72.26
N ALA A 177 -39.34 102.20 -71.78
CA ALA A 177 -39.75 101.64 -70.49
C ALA A 177 -39.69 100.10 -70.48
N ASP A 178 -40.17 99.45 -71.55
CA ASP A 178 -40.10 98.00 -71.73
C ASP A 178 -38.65 97.51 -71.81
N ALA A 179 -37.78 98.22 -72.52
CA ALA A 179 -36.35 97.91 -72.61
C ALA A 179 -35.64 98.05 -71.26
N ILE A 180 -35.92 99.12 -70.51
CA ILE A 180 -35.36 99.32 -69.16
C ILE A 180 -35.85 98.21 -68.21
N HIS A 181 -37.13 97.84 -68.25
CA HIS A 181 -37.68 96.76 -67.43
C HIS A 181 -37.03 95.41 -67.78
N LEU A 182 -36.83 95.14 -69.08
CA LEU A 182 -36.18 93.92 -69.56
C LEU A 182 -34.72 93.85 -69.10
N ILE A 183 -33.95 94.93 -69.24
CA ILE A 183 -32.54 95.00 -68.79
C ILE A 183 -32.44 94.74 -67.28
N ARG A 184 -33.33 95.34 -66.48
CA ARG A 184 -33.35 95.11 -65.02
C ARG A 184 -33.62 93.66 -64.67
N THR A 185 -34.56 93.02 -65.37
CA THR A 185 -34.93 91.63 -65.13
C THR A 185 -33.80 90.68 -65.54
N LEU A 186 -33.14 90.95 -66.67
CA LEU A 186 -31.99 90.16 -67.13
C LEU A 186 -30.77 90.32 -66.19
N GLU A 187 -30.55 91.51 -65.63
CA GLU A 187 -29.46 91.74 -64.69
C GLU A 187 -29.71 91.07 -63.32
N THR A 188 -30.97 90.99 -62.87
CA THR A 188 -31.33 90.18 -61.69
C THR A 188 -31.14 88.69 -61.97
N ASP A 189 -31.61 88.20 -63.13
CA ASP A 189 -31.44 86.80 -63.51
C ASP A 189 -29.94 86.42 -63.63
N ARG A 190 -29.10 87.34 -64.14
CA ARG A 190 -27.64 87.15 -64.22
C ARG A 190 -27.00 87.02 -62.84
N LYS A 191 -27.41 87.85 -61.86
CA LYS A 191 -26.90 87.79 -60.49
C LYS A 191 -27.35 86.50 -59.79
N ASP A 192 -28.63 86.16 -59.89
CA ASP A 192 -29.19 84.93 -59.31
C ASP A 192 -28.49 83.67 -59.89
N ALA A 193 -28.22 83.66 -61.20
CA ALA A 193 -27.47 82.59 -61.84
C ALA A 193 -26.00 82.50 -61.36
N ALA A 194 -25.35 83.65 -61.11
CA ALA A 194 -23.99 83.69 -60.59
C ALA A 194 -23.91 83.19 -59.14
N ASP A 195 -24.87 83.59 -58.29
CA ASP A 195 -24.95 83.14 -56.90
C ASP A 195 -25.27 81.64 -56.81
N ALA A 196 -26.21 81.16 -57.62
CA ALA A 196 -26.50 79.73 -57.73
C ALA A 196 -25.27 78.92 -58.17
N LEU A 197 -24.44 79.44 -59.09
CA LEU A 197 -23.20 78.79 -59.50
C LEU A 197 -22.18 78.68 -58.35
N ILE A 198 -22.04 79.74 -57.54
CA ILE A 198 -21.16 79.75 -56.37
C ILE A 198 -21.63 78.71 -55.33
N GLU A 199 -22.93 78.67 -55.05
CA GLU A 199 -23.53 77.69 -54.13
C GLU A 199 -23.30 76.25 -54.61
N GLN A 200 -23.48 75.98 -55.91
CA GLN A 200 -23.19 74.66 -56.48
C GLN A 200 -21.71 74.28 -56.37
N ARG A 201 -20.79 75.24 -56.56
CA ARG A 201 -19.34 74.99 -56.38
C ARG A 201 -18.99 74.68 -54.92
N LEU A 202 -19.60 75.38 -53.97
CA LEU A 202 -19.45 75.12 -52.54
C LEU A 202 -19.99 73.73 -52.17
N ARG A 203 -21.20 73.41 -52.64
CA ARG A 203 -21.83 72.09 -52.43
C ARG A 203 -20.97 70.97 -53.01
N LYS A 204 -20.43 71.14 -54.22
CA LYS A 204 -19.50 70.19 -54.84
C LYS A 204 -18.28 69.94 -53.95
N ARG A 205 -17.63 71.01 -53.46
CA ARG A 205 -16.45 70.88 -52.57
C ARG A 205 -16.77 70.11 -51.28
N LEU A 206 -17.91 70.41 -50.65
CA LEU A 206 -18.34 69.71 -49.43
C LEU A 206 -18.59 68.22 -49.70
N ILE A 207 -19.27 67.91 -50.81
CA ILE A 207 -19.52 66.52 -51.21
C ILE A 207 -18.21 65.78 -51.49
N CYS A 208 -17.28 66.39 -52.24
CA CYS A 208 -15.97 65.80 -52.49
C CYS A 208 -15.23 65.51 -51.18
N SER A 209 -15.17 66.46 -50.25
CA SER A 209 -14.50 66.27 -48.95
C SER A 209 -15.12 65.11 -48.14
N LYS A 210 -16.46 64.96 -48.16
CA LYS A 210 -17.12 63.82 -47.51
C LYS A 210 -16.83 62.50 -48.21
N ILE A 211 -16.82 62.49 -49.55
CA ILE A 211 -16.46 61.30 -50.34
C ILE A 211 -15.02 60.88 -50.04
N ASP A 212 -14.10 61.82 -49.95
CA ASP A 212 -12.69 61.55 -49.64
C ASP A 212 -12.54 60.97 -48.23
N GLY A 213 -13.25 61.54 -47.23
CA GLY A 213 -13.26 61.02 -45.86
C GLY A 213 -13.81 59.59 -45.76
N LEU A 214 -14.93 59.31 -46.44
CA LEU A 214 -15.50 57.96 -46.51
C LEU A 214 -14.59 56.99 -47.27
N SER A 215 -13.93 57.46 -48.33
CA SER A 215 -12.99 56.64 -49.12
C SER A 215 -11.75 56.28 -48.31
N PHE A 216 -11.19 57.24 -47.56
CA PHE A 216 -10.10 56.99 -46.63
C PHE A 216 -10.48 55.97 -45.55
N TRP A 217 -11.67 56.13 -44.96
CA TRP A 217 -12.17 55.20 -43.95
C TRP A 217 -12.33 53.79 -44.53
N ARG A 218 -12.96 53.68 -45.71
CA ARG A 218 -13.19 52.39 -46.39
C ARG A 218 -11.90 51.72 -46.87
N LEU A 219 -10.93 52.48 -47.37
CA LEU A 219 -9.71 51.92 -47.99
C LEU A 219 -8.60 51.64 -46.99
N GLN A 220 -8.53 52.37 -45.88
CA GLN A 220 -7.41 52.24 -44.94
C GLN A 220 -7.85 51.84 -43.53
N LYS A 221 -8.82 52.56 -42.94
CA LYS A 221 -9.20 52.31 -41.55
C LYS A 221 -9.95 51.00 -41.36
N LEU A 222 -10.91 50.70 -42.24
CA LEU A 222 -11.69 49.47 -42.17
C LEU A 222 -10.81 48.22 -42.38
N PRO A 223 -9.94 48.12 -43.42
CA PRO A 223 -9.06 46.97 -43.57
C PRO A 223 -8.10 46.77 -42.41
N PHE A 224 -7.57 47.86 -41.84
CA PHE A 224 -6.70 47.77 -40.67
C PHE A 224 -7.43 47.24 -39.44
N ALA A 225 -8.64 47.74 -39.17
CA ALA A 225 -9.45 47.25 -38.04
C ALA A 225 -9.82 45.78 -38.22
N VAL A 226 -10.25 45.39 -39.43
CA VAL A 226 -10.57 44.00 -39.75
C VAL A 226 -9.35 43.09 -39.62
N GLN A 227 -8.18 43.54 -40.09
CA GLN A 227 -6.93 42.79 -39.96
C GLN A 227 -6.54 42.61 -38.48
N GLN A 228 -6.68 43.65 -37.67
CA GLN A 228 -6.38 43.59 -36.23
C GLN A 228 -7.30 42.60 -35.50
N GLU A 229 -8.61 42.60 -35.82
CA GLU A 229 -9.55 41.63 -35.27
C GLU A 229 -9.21 40.20 -35.72
N HIS A 230 -8.83 40.01 -36.98
CA HIS A 230 -8.38 38.71 -37.47
C HIS A 230 -7.10 38.23 -36.78
N GLU A 231 -6.12 39.11 -36.54
CA GLU A 231 -4.89 38.78 -35.83
C GLU A 231 -5.15 38.43 -34.36
N THR A 232 -6.05 39.17 -33.71
CA THR A 232 -6.47 38.91 -32.32
C THR A 232 -7.19 37.57 -32.22
N CYS A 233 -8.20 37.35 -33.07
CA CYS A 233 -8.93 36.09 -33.13
C CYS A 233 -8.01 34.90 -33.48
N SER A 234 -7.09 35.07 -34.44
CA SER A 234 -6.12 34.02 -34.78
C SER A 234 -5.20 33.68 -33.60
N SER A 235 -4.79 34.67 -32.81
CA SER A 235 -3.94 34.46 -31.64
C SER A 235 -4.68 33.68 -30.56
N GLU A 236 -5.94 34.05 -30.28
CA GLU A 236 -6.80 33.34 -29.33
C GLU A 236 -7.07 31.89 -29.77
N ILE A 237 -7.34 31.66 -31.07
CA ILE A 237 -7.53 30.32 -31.61
C ILE A 237 -6.28 29.46 -31.40
N LEU A 238 -5.09 30.01 -31.65
CA LEU A 238 -3.82 29.29 -31.44
C LEU A 238 -3.59 28.99 -29.95
N GLU A 239 -3.91 29.91 -29.05
CA GLU A 239 -3.81 29.67 -27.61
C GLU A 239 -4.76 28.55 -27.16
N LEU A 240 -6.02 28.58 -27.61
CA LEU A 240 -7.00 27.55 -27.32
C LEU A 240 -6.58 26.18 -27.87
N GLN A 241 -6.04 26.13 -29.09
CA GLN A 241 -5.49 24.89 -29.66
C GLN A 241 -4.33 24.36 -28.81
N GLY A 242 -3.39 25.22 -28.40
CA GLY A 242 -2.28 24.83 -27.53
C GLY A 242 -2.74 24.33 -26.16
N ASN A 243 -3.78 24.93 -25.58
CA ASN A 243 -4.36 24.47 -24.31
C ASN A 243 -5.08 23.13 -24.47
N LEU A 244 -5.83 22.95 -25.56
CA LEU A 244 -6.49 21.69 -25.88
C LEU A 244 -5.48 20.55 -26.07
N GLU A 245 -4.38 20.78 -26.78
CA GLU A 245 -3.31 19.80 -26.96
C GLU A 245 -2.68 19.39 -25.62
N LYS A 246 -2.40 20.34 -24.73
CA LYS A 246 -1.89 20.06 -23.37
C LYS A 246 -2.86 19.19 -22.59
N GLU A 247 -4.16 19.49 -22.62
CA GLU A 247 -5.18 18.69 -21.93
C GLU A 247 -5.34 17.29 -22.57
N MET A 248 -5.27 17.17 -23.89
CA MET A 248 -5.26 15.88 -24.57
C MET A 248 -4.05 15.03 -24.19
N GLN A 249 -2.86 15.63 -24.04
CA GLN A 249 -1.67 14.93 -23.57
C GLN A 249 -1.81 14.46 -22.12
N LYS A 250 -2.36 15.31 -21.23
CA LYS A 250 -2.68 14.92 -19.84
C LYS A 250 -3.67 13.76 -19.81
N LEU A 251 -4.73 13.82 -20.60
CA LEU A 251 -5.73 12.75 -20.71
C LEU A 251 -5.10 11.44 -21.19
N LYS A 252 -4.21 11.49 -22.18
CA LYS A 252 -3.48 10.30 -22.66
C LYS A 252 -2.59 9.69 -21.57
N LYS A 253 -1.88 10.53 -20.80
CA LYS A 253 -1.07 10.08 -19.66
C LYS A 253 -1.95 9.41 -18.58
N LEU A 254 -3.05 10.06 -18.21
CA LEU A 254 -4.00 9.51 -17.23
C LEU A 254 -4.61 8.18 -17.72
N LYS A 255 -5.01 8.10 -18.99
CA LYS A 255 -5.54 6.87 -19.57
C LYS A 255 -4.54 5.72 -19.52
N ASN A 256 -3.27 5.98 -19.83
CA ASN A 256 -2.20 4.98 -19.73
C ASN A 256 -1.96 4.54 -18.28
N LEU A 257 -2.00 5.47 -17.32
CA LEU A 257 -1.89 5.14 -15.89
C LEU A 257 -3.07 4.28 -15.42
N VAL A 258 -4.29 4.64 -15.79
CA VAL A 258 -5.50 3.87 -15.48
C VAL A 258 -5.38 2.45 -16.06
N SER A 259 -4.97 2.29 -17.32
CA SER A 259 -4.80 0.95 -17.92
C SER A 259 -3.72 0.11 -17.23
N LYS A 260 -2.63 0.74 -16.73
CA LYS A 260 -1.61 0.03 -15.93
C LYS A 260 -2.19 -0.43 -14.59
N GLU A 261 -2.92 0.45 -13.91
CA GLU A 261 -3.52 0.16 -12.60
C GLU A 261 -4.65 -0.87 -12.69
N GLU A 262 -5.42 -0.86 -13.78
CA GLU A 262 -6.42 -1.89 -14.07
C GLU A 262 -5.75 -3.25 -14.30
N ALA A 263 -4.60 -3.29 -14.99
CA ALA A 263 -3.86 -4.54 -15.19
C ALA A 263 -3.32 -5.12 -13.88
N THR A 264 -2.76 -4.29 -12.99
CA THR A 264 -2.30 -4.73 -11.65
C THR A 264 -3.47 -5.13 -10.76
N THR A 265 -4.59 -4.42 -10.84
CA THR A 265 -5.81 -4.82 -10.11
C THR A 265 -6.33 -6.18 -10.59
N MET A 266 -6.24 -6.47 -11.89
CA MET A 266 -6.63 -7.77 -12.44
C MET A 266 -5.67 -8.90 -12.05
N THR A 267 -4.36 -8.65 -11.94
CA THR A 267 -3.42 -9.64 -11.39
C THR A 267 -3.70 -9.92 -9.93
N LEU A 268 -3.86 -8.87 -9.12
CA LEU A 268 -4.20 -9.01 -7.69
C LEU A 268 -5.51 -9.77 -7.48
N LYS A 269 -6.53 -9.53 -8.30
CA LYS A 269 -7.79 -10.30 -8.23
C LYS A 269 -7.58 -11.78 -8.52
N ARG A 270 -6.70 -12.14 -9.47
CA ARG A 270 -6.35 -13.54 -9.74
C ARG A 270 -5.59 -14.15 -8.56
N ASP A 271 -4.64 -13.43 -7.99
CA ASP A 271 -3.86 -13.91 -6.84
C ASP A 271 -4.75 -14.11 -5.61
N VAL A 272 -5.67 -13.18 -5.34
CA VAL A 272 -6.66 -13.32 -4.26
C VAL A 272 -7.58 -14.52 -4.50
N GLN A 273 -8.01 -14.74 -5.75
CA GLN A 273 -8.85 -15.89 -6.09
C GLN A 273 -8.08 -17.21 -5.90
N PHE A 274 -6.83 -17.28 -6.37
CA PHE A 274 -5.93 -18.40 -6.16
C PHE A 274 -5.75 -18.69 -4.66
N MET A 275 -5.49 -17.66 -3.85
CA MET A 275 -5.37 -17.82 -2.39
C MET A 275 -6.67 -18.32 -1.75
N LYS A 276 -7.83 -17.87 -2.23
CA LYS A 276 -9.13 -18.38 -1.74
C LYS A 276 -9.36 -19.84 -2.08
N GLU A 277 -8.99 -20.27 -3.29
CA GLU A 277 -9.12 -21.65 -3.75
C GLU A 277 -8.18 -22.59 -2.98
N HIS A 278 -6.96 -22.15 -2.65
CA HIS A 278 -5.97 -22.97 -1.94
C HIS A 278 -6.04 -22.87 -0.41
N LYS A 279 -6.72 -21.86 0.14
CA LYS A 279 -6.97 -21.72 1.58
C LYS A 279 -7.49 -23.00 2.25
N PRO A 280 -8.55 -23.68 1.76
CA PRO A 280 -9.06 -24.89 2.42
C PRO A 280 -8.04 -26.04 2.45
N LEU A 281 -7.20 -26.18 1.43
CA LEU A 281 -6.14 -27.20 1.40
C LEU A 281 -5.06 -26.91 2.44
N LEU A 282 -4.72 -25.63 2.64
CA LEU A 282 -3.80 -25.20 3.69
C LEU A 282 -4.39 -25.43 5.09
N GLU A 283 -5.68 -25.12 5.27
CA GLU A 283 -6.39 -25.37 6.54
C GLU A 283 -6.48 -26.88 6.84
N GLU A 284 -6.77 -27.71 5.84
CA GLU A 284 -6.79 -29.17 5.97
C GLU A 284 -5.40 -29.73 6.30
N LYS A 285 -4.35 -29.27 5.59
CA LYS A 285 -2.98 -29.67 5.89
C LYS A 285 -2.58 -29.28 7.32
N LEU A 286 -2.88 -28.05 7.72
CA LEU A 286 -2.59 -27.56 9.08
C LEU A 286 -3.33 -28.38 10.13
N PHE A 287 -4.59 -28.73 9.88
CA PHE A 287 -5.39 -29.59 10.76
C PHE A 287 -4.74 -30.97 10.92
N VAL A 288 -4.34 -31.61 9.81
CA VAL A 288 -3.67 -32.91 9.83
C VAL A 288 -2.33 -32.84 10.56
N GLU A 289 -1.50 -31.83 10.29
CA GLU A 289 -0.22 -31.65 11.00
C GLU A 289 -0.43 -31.44 12.50
N THR A 290 -1.45 -30.67 12.89
CA THR A 290 -1.79 -30.45 14.30
C THR A 290 -2.27 -31.74 14.98
N GLU A 291 -3.08 -32.55 14.30
CA GLU A 291 -3.52 -33.87 14.78
C GLU A 291 -2.34 -34.83 14.98
N ILE A 292 -1.41 -34.87 14.01
CA ILE A 292 -0.19 -35.69 14.09
C ILE A 292 0.66 -35.23 15.28
N LEU A 293 0.90 -33.93 15.42
CA LEU A 293 1.67 -33.39 16.54
C LEU A 293 1.04 -33.74 17.88
N ARG A 294 -0.28 -33.62 18.02
CA ARG A 294 -1.00 -34.02 19.24
C ARG A 294 -0.72 -35.48 19.60
N LYS A 295 -0.88 -36.40 18.63
CA LYS A 295 -0.61 -37.83 18.83
C LYS A 295 0.85 -38.10 19.21
N LEU A 296 1.80 -37.39 18.61
CA LEU A 296 3.22 -37.50 18.96
C LEU A 296 3.47 -37.03 20.40
N TYR A 297 2.83 -35.94 20.84
CA TYR A 297 2.93 -35.47 22.22
C TYR A 297 2.32 -36.47 23.20
N GLU A 298 1.16 -37.04 22.90
CA GLU A 298 0.55 -38.11 23.71
C GLU A 298 1.50 -39.31 23.84
N LYS A 299 2.11 -39.77 22.74
CA LYS A 299 3.10 -40.86 22.77
C LYS A 299 4.38 -40.50 23.51
N ARG A 300 4.85 -39.27 23.41
CA ARG A 300 5.97 -38.78 24.22
C ARG A 300 5.64 -38.84 25.71
N ASP A 301 4.44 -38.42 26.09
CA ASP A 301 4.03 -38.38 27.49
C ASP A 301 3.85 -39.80 28.05
N GLU A 302 3.28 -40.73 27.28
CA GLU A 302 3.27 -42.17 27.60
C GLU A 302 4.69 -42.73 27.81
N ALA A 303 5.63 -42.40 26.93
CA ALA A 303 7.02 -42.85 27.02
C ALA A 303 7.75 -42.23 28.23
N LEU A 304 7.51 -40.95 28.52
CA LEU A 304 8.06 -40.28 29.71
C LEU A 304 7.53 -40.90 31.00
N ALA A 305 6.22 -41.19 31.07
CA ALA A 305 5.62 -41.88 32.19
C ALA A 305 6.23 -43.29 32.39
N SER A 306 6.47 -44.02 31.29
CA SER A 306 7.14 -45.32 31.32
C SER A 306 8.59 -45.23 31.81
N CYS A 307 9.35 -44.26 31.31
CA CYS A 307 10.72 -43.99 31.76
C CYS A 307 10.79 -43.61 33.23
N GLN A 308 9.83 -42.82 33.71
CA GLN A 308 9.73 -42.44 35.12
C GLN A 308 9.43 -43.68 35.98
N ALA A 309 8.48 -44.52 35.58
CA ALA A 309 8.17 -45.76 36.29
C ALA A 309 9.39 -46.71 36.37
N VAL A 310 10.17 -46.83 35.30
CA VAL A 310 11.42 -47.62 35.30
C VAL A 310 12.46 -47.01 36.24
N ARG A 311 12.59 -45.69 36.27
CA ARG A 311 13.50 -45.00 37.18
C ARG A 311 13.11 -45.23 38.64
N ASP A 312 11.84 -45.07 38.96
CA ASP A 312 11.33 -45.29 40.31
C ASP A 312 11.54 -46.75 40.76
N ALA A 313 11.34 -47.72 39.86
CA ALA A 313 11.64 -49.12 40.12
C ALA A 313 13.14 -49.38 40.34
N LEU A 314 14.01 -48.73 39.55
CA LEU A 314 15.45 -48.82 39.73
C LEU A 314 15.88 -48.27 41.09
N ASP A 315 15.35 -47.12 41.50
CA ASP A 315 15.64 -46.51 42.79
C ASP A 315 15.19 -47.41 43.96
N GLN A 316 14.04 -48.08 43.83
CA GLN A 316 13.59 -49.09 44.80
C GLN A 316 14.55 -50.28 44.87
N ILE A 317 15.00 -50.81 43.72
CA ILE A 317 15.95 -51.93 43.67
C ILE A 317 17.29 -51.51 44.29
N LEU A 318 17.79 -50.31 43.98
CA LEU A 318 19.03 -49.77 44.55
C LEU A 318 18.92 -49.63 46.07
N PHE A 319 17.79 -49.14 46.57
CA PHE A 319 17.54 -49.05 48.01
C PHE A 319 17.54 -50.43 48.67
N GLN A 320 16.85 -51.42 48.09
CA GLN A 320 16.84 -52.79 48.60
C GLN A 320 18.25 -53.41 48.59
N TYR A 321 18.99 -53.25 47.50
CA TYR A 321 20.37 -53.73 47.38
C TYR A 321 21.28 -53.13 48.47
N GLN A 322 21.21 -51.81 48.69
CA GLN A 322 21.97 -51.16 49.76
C GLN A 322 21.57 -51.67 51.15
N LEU A 323 20.29 -51.92 51.39
CA LEU A 323 19.80 -52.50 52.63
C LEU A 323 20.36 -53.92 52.82
N THR A 324 20.32 -54.77 51.79
CA THR A 324 20.89 -56.13 51.83
C THR A 324 22.40 -56.11 52.12
N ILE A 325 23.16 -55.18 51.52
CA ILE A 325 24.58 -55.02 51.83
C ILE A 325 24.78 -54.68 53.31
N ARG A 326 24.00 -53.72 53.86
CA ARG A 326 24.10 -53.34 55.28
C ARG A 326 23.77 -54.52 56.20
N MET A 327 22.72 -55.27 55.89
CA MET A 327 22.32 -56.45 56.66
C MET A 327 23.38 -57.55 56.59
N SER A 328 23.93 -57.82 55.41
CA SER A 328 25.03 -58.79 55.22
C SER A 328 26.28 -58.39 55.99
N LYS A 329 26.64 -57.09 56.01
CA LYS A 329 27.77 -56.60 56.83
C LYS A 329 27.56 -56.85 58.33
N LYS A 330 26.38 -56.51 58.85
CA LYS A 330 26.03 -56.77 60.26
C LYS A 330 26.10 -58.26 60.60
N GLU A 331 25.65 -59.12 59.69
CA GLU A 331 25.69 -60.56 59.90
C GLU A 331 27.12 -61.10 59.84
N LYS A 332 27.97 -60.62 58.92
CA LYS A 332 29.41 -60.92 58.93
C LYS A 332 30.07 -60.49 60.23
N GLU A 333 29.76 -59.31 60.76
CA GLU A 333 30.27 -58.85 62.06
C GLU A 333 29.80 -59.74 63.22
N ARG A 334 28.56 -60.22 63.18
CA ARG A 334 28.05 -61.21 64.15
C ARG A 334 28.84 -62.51 64.06
N MET A 335 28.97 -63.08 62.86
CA MET A 335 29.73 -64.32 62.64
C MET A 335 31.18 -64.19 63.08
N VAL A 336 31.83 -63.05 62.84
CA VAL A 336 33.21 -62.80 63.33
C VAL A 336 33.28 -62.80 64.85
N ARG A 337 32.28 -62.24 65.55
CA ARG A 337 32.22 -62.32 67.02
C ARG A 337 32.04 -63.77 67.49
N ASP A 338 31.16 -64.53 66.85
CA ASP A 338 30.90 -65.92 67.21
C ASP A 338 32.14 -66.80 66.97
N LEU A 339 32.87 -66.58 65.87
CA LEU A 339 34.14 -67.25 65.58
C LEU A 339 35.20 -66.96 66.66
N LYS A 340 35.35 -65.71 67.09
CA LYS A 340 36.27 -65.36 68.19
C LYS A 340 35.93 -66.10 69.48
N VAL A 341 34.65 -66.18 69.83
CA VAL A 341 34.20 -66.94 71.01
C VAL A 341 34.53 -68.43 70.85
N ALA A 342 34.36 -68.99 69.66
CA ALA A 342 34.71 -70.38 69.37
C ALA A 342 36.22 -70.63 69.44
N GLU A 343 37.05 -69.72 68.92
CA GLU A 343 38.51 -69.75 69.03
C GLU A 343 38.96 -69.72 70.50
N GLU A 344 38.41 -68.80 71.32
CA GLU A 344 38.71 -68.75 72.76
C GLU A 344 38.29 -70.04 73.49
N ASN A 345 37.18 -70.65 73.09
CA ASN A 345 36.74 -71.93 73.65
C ASN A 345 37.67 -73.07 73.22
N LEU A 346 38.16 -73.08 71.98
CA LEU A 346 39.13 -74.06 71.48
C LEU A 346 40.47 -73.95 72.24
N ASP A 347 40.95 -72.74 72.45
CA ASP A 347 42.17 -72.49 73.25
C ASP A 347 42.01 -72.99 74.70
N ARG A 348 40.82 -72.84 75.28
CA ARG A 348 40.51 -73.40 76.61
C ARG A 348 40.54 -74.92 76.59
N THR A 349 39.88 -75.56 75.62
CA THR A 349 39.86 -77.03 75.53
C THR A 349 41.24 -77.61 75.22
N GLU A 350 42.08 -76.92 74.45
CA GLU A 350 43.47 -77.32 74.21
C GLU A 350 44.31 -77.26 75.49
N LYS A 351 44.13 -76.22 76.33
CA LYS A 351 44.76 -76.15 77.66
C LYS A 351 44.28 -77.28 78.57
N ASP A 352 42.99 -77.57 78.58
CA ASP A 352 42.43 -78.68 79.37
C ASP A 352 42.94 -80.04 78.87
N LEU A 353 43.09 -80.22 77.56
CA LEU A 353 43.69 -81.41 76.97
C LEU A 353 45.17 -81.56 77.41
N LYS A 354 45.93 -80.47 77.43
CA LYS A 354 47.32 -80.48 77.90
C LYS A 354 47.41 -80.83 79.39
N ASN A 355 46.49 -80.30 80.21
CA ASN A 355 46.40 -80.62 81.64
C ASN A 355 46.04 -82.09 81.86
N THR A 356 45.04 -82.62 81.15
CA THR A 356 44.65 -84.04 81.23
C THR A 356 45.76 -84.97 80.73
N GLN A 357 46.51 -84.58 79.69
CA GLN A 357 47.71 -85.31 79.28
C GLN A 357 48.79 -85.35 80.37
N GLN A 358 49.00 -84.25 81.11
CA GLN A 358 49.93 -84.24 82.25
C GLN A 358 49.46 -85.15 83.38
N VAL A 359 48.16 -85.10 83.71
CA VAL A 359 47.54 -86.00 84.70
C VAL A 359 47.69 -87.47 84.26
N PHE A 360 47.44 -87.77 82.98
CA PHE A 360 47.62 -89.12 82.42
C PHE A 360 49.08 -89.60 82.53
N LYS A 361 50.05 -88.73 82.21
CA LYS A 361 51.48 -89.04 82.40
C LYS A 361 51.81 -89.34 83.87
N HIS A 362 51.27 -88.56 84.81
CA HIS A 362 51.46 -88.82 86.24
C HIS A 362 50.93 -90.20 86.64
N TYR A 363 49.70 -90.56 86.25
CA TYR A 363 49.16 -91.88 86.53
C TYR A 363 49.95 -93.02 85.87
N CYS A 364 50.46 -92.84 84.64
CA CYS A 364 51.34 -93.83 84.01
C CYS A 364 52.60 -94.08 84.85
N THR A 365 53.22 -93.02 85.38
CA THR A 365 54.40 -93.17 86.26
C THR A 365 54.07 -93.84 87.60
N GLU A 366 52.90 -93.58 88.18
CA GLU A 366 52.45 -94.27 89.40
C GLU A 366 52.19 -95.76 89.15
N VAL A 367 51.57 -96.11 88.02
CA VAL A 367 51.39 -97.51 87.61
C VAL A 367 52.73 -98.22 87.46
N GLU A 368 53.74 -97.57 86.88
CA GLU A 368 55.10 -98.14 86.79
C GLU A 368 55.76 -98.33 88.16
N LYS A 369 55.55 -97.42 89.12
CA LYS A 369 56.03 -97.58 90.50
C LYS A 369 55.35 -98.76 91.20
N VAL A 370 54.03 -98.89 91.07
CA VAL A 370 53.28 -100.04 91.60
C VAL A 370 53.75 -101.34 90.97
N LYS A 371 54.03 -101.35 89.66
CA LYS A 371 54.55 -102.53 88.96
C LYS A 371 55.90 -102.98 89.51
N LYS A 372 56.83 -102.06 89.76
CA LYS A 372 58.13 -102.34 90.40
C LYS A 372 57.99 -102.86 91.84
N SER A 373 57.04 -102.32 92.61
CA SER A 373 56.72 -102.82 93.95
C SER A 373 56.17 -104.25 93.91
N LEU A 374 55.34 -104.58 92.92
CA LEU A 374 54.78 -105.92 92.75
C LEU A 374 55.86 -106.95 92.38
N ASP A 375 56.85 -106.56 91.57
CA ASP A 375 57.95 -107.46 91.19
C ASP A 375 58.88 -107.76 92.37
N LEU A 376 59.15 -106.78 93.25
CA LEU A 376 59.85 -107.01 94.53
C LEU A 376 59.09 -107.99 95.46
N GLN A 377 57.76 -107.85 95.56
CA GLN A 377 56.93 -108.79 96.33
C GLN A 377 56.92 -110.21 95.74
N LYS A 378 57.04 -110.37 94.40
CA LYS A 378 57.19 -111.69 93.78
C LYS A 378 58.52 -112.35 94.13
N GLU A 379 59.60 -111.58 94.24
CA GLU A 379 60.91 -112.09 94.64
C GLU A 379 60.91 -112.57 96.11
N GLU A 380 60.24 -111.84 97.01
CA GLU A 380 60.04 -112.26 98.41
C GLU A 380 59.21 -113.56 98.51
N LEU A 381 58.17 -113.71 97.68
CA LEU A 381 57.39 -114.95 97.59
C LEU A 381 58.22 -116.14 97.10
N HIS A 382 59.18 -115.90 96.21
CA HIS A 382 60.09 -116.95 95.73
C HIS A 382 61.03 -117.44 96.86
N PHE A 383 61.51 -116.55 97.72
CA PHE A 383 62.32 -116.89 98.89
C PHE A 383 61.54 -117.74 99.92
N LEU A 384 60.29 -117.35 100.23
CA LEU A 384 59.42 -118.12 101.14
C LEU A 384 59.07 -119.52 100.60
N ARG A 385 58.96 -119.66 99.27
CA ARG A 385 58.67 -120.95 98.62
C ARG A 385 59.83 -121.95 98.77
N LYS A 386 61.08 -121.47 98.80
CA LYS A 386 62.29 -122.29 98.99
C LYS A 386 62.38 -122.86 100.42
N ASN A 387 62.12 -122.04 101.45
CA ASN A 387 62.08 -122.48 102.86
C ASN A 387 60.96 -123.50 103.16
N ARG A 388 59.84 -123.43 102.45
CA ARG A 388 58.73 -124.39 102.61
C ARG A 388 59.07 -125.79 102.08
N GLN A 389 59.98 -125.89 101.12
CA GLN A 389 60.42 -127.18 100.57
C GLN A 389 61.34 -127.93 101.55
N GLU A 390 62.17 -127.20 102.30
CA GLU A 390 63.10 -127.72 103.32
C GLU A 390 62.41 -128.25 104.58
N THR A 391 61.26 -127.68 104.96
CA THR A 391 60.45 -128.19 106.08
C THR A 391 59.65 -129.45 105.72
N ARG A 392 59.36 -129.64 104.42
CA ARG A 392 58.60 -130.79 103.91
C ARG A 392 59.43 -132.08 103.87
N THR A 393 60.76 -131.99 103.68
CA THR A 393 61.66 -133.15 103.70
C THR A 393 61.85 -133.73 105.11
N LYS A 394 61.90 -132.88 106.14
CA LYS A 394 62.03 -133.30 107.55
C LYS A 394 60.81 -134.04 108.12
N VAL A 395 59.61 -133.80 107.58
CA VAL A 395 58.36 -134.47 108.03
C VAL A 395 58.21 -135.88 107.44
N ASN A 396 58.77 -136.14 106.26
CA ASN A 396 58.72 -137.45 105.60
C ASN A 396 59.69 -138.47 106.23
N GLU A 397 60.78 -138.04 106.85
CA GLU A 397 61.71 -138.95 107.55
C GLU A 397 61.18 -139.47 108.89
N LEU A 398 60.25 -138.76 109.53
CA LEU A 398 59.64 -139.19 110.81
C LEU A 398 58.44 -140.13 110.62
N THR A 399 57.82 -140.13 109.44
CA THR A 399 56.65 -140.97 109.12
C THR A 399 57.03 -142.39 108.65
N THR A 400 58.21 -142.58 108.06
CA THR A 400 58.73 -143.90 107.68
C THR A 400 59.11 -144.78 108.87
N LYS A 401 59.51 -144.20 110.01
CA LYS A 401 59.88 -144.96 111.23
C LYS A 401 58.69 -145.55 112.00
N LEU A 402 57.45 -145.11 111.74
CA LEU A 402 56.24 -145.57 112.45
C LEU A 402 55.54 -146.76 111.76
N LEU A 403 55.74 -146.95 110.46
CA LEU A 403 55.07 -147.98 109.63
C LEU A 403 55.75 -149.37 109.70
N GLU A 404 57.06 -149.43 110.01
CA GLU A 404 57.80 -150.71 110.15
C GLU A 404 57.37 -151.54 111.37
N ALA A 405 56.79 -150.91 112.40
CA ALA A 405 56.40 -151.60 113.63
C ALA A 405 55.07 -152.40 113.49
N TYR A 406 54.21 -152.07 112.53
CA TYR A 406 52.85 -152.66 112.43
C TYR A 406 52.75 -153.88 111.49
N PHE A 407 53.65 -154.01 110.50
CA PHE A 407 53.63 -155.13 109.53
C PHE A 407 54.25 -156.45 110.03
N LYS A 408 54.96 -156.44 111.17
CA LYS A 408 55.52 -157.67 111.77
C LYS A 408 54.48 -158.64 112.36
N LYS A 409 53.20 -158.25 112.47
CA LYS A 409 52.14 -159.06 113.13
C LYS A 409 51.40 -160.03 112.20
N LEU A 410 51.41 -159.88 110.87
CA LEU A 410 50.45 -160.59 110.00
C LEU A 410 51.04 -161.68 109.08
N ILE A 411 52.36 -161.76 108.91
CA ILE A 411 52.97 -162.64 107.89
C ILE A 411 53.22 -164.10 108.34
N ARG A 412 53.00 -164.51 109.60
CA ARG A 412 53.27 -165.92 110.02
C ARG A 412 52.07 -166.83 110.29
N ASP A 413 50.84 -166.33 110.44
CA ASP A 413 49.66 -167.19 110.60
C ASP A 413 49.21 -167.92 109.30
N GLN A 414 49.86 -167.68 108.14
CA GLN A 414 49.47 -168.29 106.86
C GLN A 414 50.43 -169.35 106.28
N THR A 415 51.49 -169.74 106.99
CA THR A 415 52.41 -170.82 106.51
C THR A 415 52.09 -172.23 107.06
N GLY A 416 50.94 -172.40 107.73
CA GLY A 416 50.44 -173.71 108.19
C GLY A 416 49.85 -174.60 107.08
N LEU A 417 49.53 -174.04 105.90
CA LEU A 417 49.10 -174.80 104.73
C LEU A 417 50.26 -175.50 104.00
N ALA A 418 51.52 -175.19 104.33
CA ALA A 418 52.69 -175.89 103.79
C ALA A 418 53.05 -177.19 104.56
N ILE A 419 52.45 -177.44 105.74
CA ILE A 419 52.77 -178.60 106.59
C ILE A 419 52.42 -179.94 105.93
N MET A 420 51.54 -179.97 104.93
CA MET A 420 51.34 -181.19 104.10
C MET A 420 52.34 -181.33 102.95
N ILE A 421 52.96 -180.24 102.49
CA ILE A 421 54.08 -180.28 101.53
C ILE A 421 55.38 -180.70 102.23
N LYS A 422 55.46 -180.48 103.54
CA LYS A 422 56.62 -180.77 104.40
C LYS A 422 57.05 -182.25 104.44
N ASN A 423 56.16 -183.24 104.29
CA ASN A 423 56.53 -184.65 104.52
C ASN A 423 56.81 -185.48 103.24
N ARG A 424 56.80 -184.87 102.04
CA ARG A 424 57.15 -185.56 100.77
C ARG A 424 58.36 -184.95 100.04
N MET A 425 58.82 -183.77 100.45
CA MET A 425 60.04 -183.17 99.92
C MET A 425 61.32 -183.73 100.58
N GLU A 426 61.24 -184.27 101.80
CA GLU A 426 62.40 -184.81 102.55
C GLU A 426 63.09 -186.02 101.88
N THR A 427 62.48 -186.68 100.89
CA THR A 427 63.14 -187.72 100.06
C THR A 427 63.64 -187.22 98.71
N VAL A 428 63.10 -186.12 98.16
CA VAL A 428 63.61 -185.46 96.93
C VAL A 428 64.72 -184.44 97.26
N MET A 429 64.87 -184.07 98.54
CA MET A 429 66.06 -183.41 99.11
C MET A 429 67.37 -184.21 98.88
N ALA A 430 67.31 -185.49 98.46
CA ALA A 430 68.50 -186.27 98.09
C ALA A 430 68.92 -186.15 96.59
N GLU A 431 68.07 -185.59 95.71
CA GLU A 431 68.28 -185.63 94.23
C GLU A 431 68.55 -184.28 93.55
N HIS A 432 68.46 -183.11 94.22
CA HIS A 432 68.89 -181.82 93.62
C HIS A 432 70.06 -181.13 94.38
N GLU A 433 70.58 -181.76 95.44
CA GLU A 433 71.89 -181.39 96.02
C GLU A 433 73.10 -181.77 95.16
N GLU A 434 72.88 -182.33 93.96
CA GLU A 434 73.90 -182.47 92.92
C GLU A 434 73.99 -181.24 91.98
N GLN A 435 72.90 -180.47 91.80
CA GLN A 435 72.89 -179.27 90.92
C GLN A 435 73.11 -177.94 91.66
N LYS A 436 72.91 -177.94 92.99
CA LYS A 436 73.35 -176.91 93.96
C LYS A 436 74.88 -176.69 93.96
N ARG A 437 75.68 -177.41 93.15
CA ARG A 437 77.15 -177.30 93.14
C ARG A 437 77.75 -176.57 91.93
N TYR A 438 76.98 -176.18 90.91
CA TYR A 438 77.59 -175.70 89.64
C TYR A 438 77.70 -174.17 89.46
N MET A 439 76.77 -173.32 89.94
CA MET A 439 76.84 -171.87 89.61
C MET A 439 76.87 -170.91 90.80
N GLU A 440 76.68 -171.38 92.03
CA GLU A 440 76.98 -170.61 93.26
C GLU A 440 78.50 -170.46 93.51
N VAL A 441 79.38 -171.20 92.82
CA VAL A 441 80.84 -171.13 93.05
C VAL A 441 81.51 -169.87 92.48
N LYS A 442 80.89 -169.11 91.55
CA LYS A 442 81.63 -168.04 90.83
C LYS A 442 81.28 -166.58 91.14
N LYS A 443 80.29 -166.27 91.98
CA LYS A 443 79.96 -164.85 92.21
C LYS A 443 80.06 -164.39 93.67
N GLU A 444 80.14 -165.31 94.62
CA GLU A 444 80.24 -165.00 96.06
C GLU A 444 81.70 -164.99 96.58
N ASP A 445 82.68 -165.43 95.79
CA ASP A 445 84.12 -165.31 96.13
C ASP A 445 84.68 -163.87 96.07
N ALA A 446 83.87 -162.88 95.67
CA ALA A 446 84.22 -161.46 95.74
C ALA A 446 83.23 -160.64 96.60
N LEU A 447 82.71 -161.28 97.65
CA LEU A 447 82.51 -160.63 98.94
C LEU A 447 83.75 -159.78 99.32
N GLN A 448 83.53 -158.84 100.23
CA GLN A 448 84.50 -158.48 101.28
C GLN A 448 85.67 -157.53 100.96
N ALA A 449 85.98 -157.15 99.71
CA ALA A 449 87.20 -156.38 99.43
C ALA A 449 87.05 -154.87 99.10
N LEU A 450 85.85 -154.31 98.96
CA LEU A 450 85.69 -152.91 98.51
C LEU A 450 85.03 -151.95 99.52
N SER A 451 84.62 -152.44 100.70
CA SER A 451 84.15 -151.58 101.80
C SER A 451 85.25 -151.14 102.78
N GLU A 452 86.54 -151.33 102.46
CA GLU A 452 87.67 -150.90 103.32
C GLU A 452 88.53 -149.74 102.74
N MET A 453 88.16 -149.12 101.61
CA MET A 453 88.92 -147.99 101.03
C MET A 453 88.22 -146.62 101.06
N GLU A 454 87.14 -146.47 101.83
CA GLU A 454 86.47 -145.17 102.05
C GLU A 454 87.11 -144.31 103.17
N ALA A 455 88.29 -144.67 103.69
CA ALA A 455 88.88 -143.98 104.85
C ALA A 455 90.12 -143.07 104.62
N PRO A 456 90.85 -143.04 103.48
CA PRO A 456 91.97 -142.09 103.33
C PRO A 456 91.84 -140.99 102.25
N PHE A 457 90.73 -140.86 101.50
CA PHE A 457 90.65 -139.85 100.42
C PHE A 457 90.13 -138.46 100.84
N GLN A 458 90.02 -138.20 102.14
CA GLN A 458 89.77 -136.84 102.67
C GLN A 458 91.07 -136.00 102.82
N GLU A 459 92.27 -136.55 102.56
CA GLU A 459 93.55 -135.82 102.66
C GLU A 459 94.30 -135.60 101.31
N LEU A 460 93.78 -136.06 100.17
CA LEU A 460 94.43 -135.89 98.84
C LEU A 460 93.77 -134.83 97.95
N LEU A 461 93.06 -133.88 98.57
CA LEU A 461 92.51 -132.67 97.94
C LEU A 461 93.55 -131.55 97.74
N GLU A 462 94.85 -131.77 97.99
CA GLU A 462 95.87 -130.71 97.89
C GLU A 462 96.98 -130.92 96.83
N GLU A 463 97.00 -132.00 96.03
CA GLU A 463 98.15 -132.26 95.12
C GLU A 463 97.92 -132.24 93.60
N VAL A 464 96.69 -132.07 93.10
CA VAL A 464 96.43 -132.09 91.63
C VAL A 464 96.63 -130.71 90.96
N ALA A 465 97.09 -129.71 91.70
CA ALA A 465 97.51 -128.41 91.17
C ALA A 465 98.78 -128.44 90.28
N ARG A 466 99.48 -129.59 90.11
CA ARG A 466 100.79 -129.67 89.43
C ARG A 466 100.87 -130.38 88.07
N VAL A 467 99.79 -130.91 87.48
CA VAL A 467 99.89 -131.69 86.21
C VAL A 467 99.30 -130.95 84.99
N LYS A 468 99.45 -129.62 84.95
CA LYS A 468 98.96 -128.75 83.86
C LYS A 468 99.93 -128.55 82.68
N GLU A 469 101.15 -129.10 82.68
CA GLU A 469 102.21 -128.64 81.76
C GLU A 469 102.58 -129.56 80.57
N LEU A 470 101.97 -130.73 80.38
CA LEU A 470 102.40 -131.66 79.31
C LEU A 470 101.37 -131.90 78.18
N LYS A 471 100.31 -131.10 78.09
CA LYS A 471 99.27 -131.25 77.03
C LYS A 471 99.29 -130.16 75.95
N ASP A 472 100.11 -129.11 76.12
CA ASP A 472 100.16 -127.96 75.21
C ASP A 472 100.88 -128.26 73.87
N GLU A 473 101.71 -129.30 73.80
CA GLU A 473 102.48 -129.63 72.57
C GLU A 473 101.67 -130.35 71.47
N GLN A 474 100.45 -130.83 71.75
CA GLN A 474 99.61 -131.48 70.73
C GLN A 474 98.69 -130.52 69.95
N ILE A 475 98.60 -129.23 70.34
CA ILE A 475 97.68 -128.24 69.74
C ILE A 475 98.30 -127.49 68.55
N GLU A 476 99.63 -127.37 68.46
CA GLU A 476 100.31 -126.58 67.41
C GLU A 476 100.26 -127.20 66.00
N THR A 477 100.15 -128.53 65.88
CA THR A 477 100.09 -129.21 64.58
C THR A 477 98.69 -129.15 63.91
N ILE A 478 97.64 -128.80 64.66
CA ILE A 478 96.27 -128.67 64.13
C ILE A 478 96.00 -127.25 63.57
N GLN A 479 96.64 -126.21 64.10
CA GLN A 479 96.41 -124.81 63.69
C GLN A 479 96.95 -124.45 62.29
N ALA A 480 97.93 -125.18 61.74
CA ALA A 480 98.52 -124.88 60.43
C ALA A 480 97.61 -125.17 59.23
N LEU A 481 96.58 -126.02 59.39
CA LEU A 481 95.62 -126.37 58.32
C LEU A 481 94.31 -125.54 58.35
N GLU A 482 94.02 -124.85 59.46
CA GLU A 482 92.83 -123.98 59.61
C GLU A 482 92.99 -122.61 58.91
N VAL A 483 94.21 -122.08 58.85
CA VAL A 483 94.51 -120.77 58.21
C VAL A 483 94.19 -120.76 56.70
N HIS A 484 94.37 -121.89 55.99
CA HIS A 484 94.07 -121.95 54.55
C HIS A 484 92.56 -122.06 54.25
N LYS A 485 91.76 -122.59 55.20
CA LYS A 485 90.30 -122.71 55.10
C LYS A 485 89.60 -121.36 55.33
N GLU A 486 90.12 -120.52 56.22
CA GLU A 486 89.56 -119.19 56.52
C GLU A 486 89.76 -118.17 55.37
N GLU A 487 90.85 -118.26 54.62
CA GLU A 487 91.14 -117.40 53.45
C GLU A 487 90.10 -117.56 52.32
N VAL A 488 89.69 -118.81 52.06
CA VAL A 488 88.69 -119.15 51.02
C VAL A 488 87.27 -118.75 51.44
N VAL A 489 86.96 -118.81 52.75
CA VAL A 489 85.68 -118.34 53.30
C VAL A 489 85.58 -116.80 53.27
N ARG A 490 86.67 -116.07 53.57
CA ARG A 490 86.72 -114.59 53.48
C ARG A 490 86.46 -114.06 52.07
N ARG A 491 87.01 -114.69 51.02
CA ARG A 491 86.75 -114.27 49.62
C ARG A 491 85.30 -114.54 49.19
N ARG A 492 84.67 -115.60 49.71
CA ARG A 492 83.28 -115.94 49.41
C ARG A 492 82.28 -114.98 50.09
N THR A 493 82.53 -114.57 51.32
CA THR A 493 81.65 -113.62 52.04
C THR A 493 81.72 -112.20 51.48
N GLN A 494 82.88 -111.75 51.00
CA GLN A 494 83.05 -110.42 50.42
C GLN A 494 82.28 -110.26 49.10
N ILE A 495 82.32 -111.26 48.21
CA ILE A 495 81.55 -111.27 46.94
C ILE A 495 80.03 -111.37 47.21
N GLN A 496 79.61 -112.09 48.25
CA GLN A 496 78.20 -112.23 48.62
C GLN A 496 77.62 -110.92 49.20
N MET A 497 78.40 -110.16 49.99
CA MET A 497 77.99 -108.86 50.52
C MET A 497 77.87 -107.79 49.43
N GLU A 498 78.82 -107.73 48.49
CA GLU A 498 78.74 -106.78 47.35
C GLU A 498 77.54 -107.05 46.44
N TYR A 499 77.16 -108.32 46.24
CA TYR A 499 75.99 -108.69 45.46
C TYR A 499 74.66 -108.28 46.14
N VAL A 500 74.55 -108.47 47.46
CA VAL A 500 73.35 -108.09 48.23
C VAL A 500 73.19 -106.56 48.30
N GLN A 501 74.29 -105.83 48.48
CA GLN A 501 74.26 -104.36 48.56
C GLN A 501 73.92 -103.70 47.22
N ARG A 502 74.51 -104.18 46.10
CA ARG A 502 74.09 -103.71 44.75
C ARG A 502 72.63 -104.03 44.43
N LYS A 503 72.11 -105.16 44.92
CA LYS A 503 70.71 -105.54 44.72
C LYS A 503 69.74 -104.65 45.52
N SER A 504 70.08 -104.26 46.76
CA SER A 504 69.25 -103.35 47.56
C SER A 504 69.25 -101.92 47.00
N GLU A 505 70.42 -101.40 46.61
CA GLU A 505 70.54 -100.06 46.01
C GLU A 505 69.78 -99.96 44.68
N MET A 506 69.82 -101.01 43.84
CA MET A 506 69.08 -101.05 42.58
C MET A 506 67.57 -101.16 42.78
N LEU A 507 67.09 -101.88 43.81
CA LEU A 507 65.66 -101.93 44.15
C LEU A 507 65.14 -100.59 44.68
N GLU A 508 65.93 -99.89 45.51
CA GLU A 508 65.60 -98.55 46.00
C GLU A 508 65.58 -97.50 44.88
N ALA A 509 66.53 -97.57 43.94
CA ALA A 509 66.56 -96.74 42.74
C ALA A 509 65.34 -96.99 41.82
N ILE A 510 64.89 -98.25 41.68
CA ILE A 510 63.70 -98.58 40.89
C ILE A 510 62.42 -98.03 41.56
N VAL A 511 62.28 -98.17 42.88
CA VAL A 511 61.10 -97.68 43.63
C VAL A 511 61.04 -96.15 43.62
N THR A 512 62.17 -95.47 43.82
CA THR A 512 62.26 -94.00 43.73
C THR A 512 62.00 -93.50 42.31
N SER A 513 62.48 -94.19 41.27
CA SER A 513 62.16 -93.84 39.87
C SER A 513 60.67 -94.08 39.52
N LYS A 514 60.03 -95.11 40.08
CA LYS A 514 58.59 -95.36 39.90
C LYS A 514 57.75 -94.31 40.61
N LYS A 515 58.09 -93.93 41.85
CA LYS A 515 57.42 -92.84 42.57
C LYS A 515 57.55 -91.51 41.81
N ARG A 516 58.74 -91.18 41.30
CA ARG A 516 58.97 -90.00 40.43
C ARG A 516 58.15 -90.04 39.14
N ARG A 517 58.03 -91.20 38.48
CA ARG A 517 57.19 -91.34 37.27
C ARG A 517 55.70 -91.12 37.56
N VAL A 518 55.20 -91.58 38.71
CA VAL A 518 53.79 -91.36 39.11
C VAL A 518 53.53 -89.90 39.45
N THR A 519 54.45 -89.20 40.13
CA THR A 519 54.31 -87.75 40.37
C THR A 519 54.39 -86.95 39.08
N LEU A 520 55.35 -87.25 38.19
CA LEU A 520 55.44 -86.61 36.88
C LEU A 520 54.19 -86.84 36.03
N ALA A 521 53.62 -88.05 36.03
CA ALA A 521 52.38 -88.34 35.31
C ALA A 521 51.19 -87.53 35.85
N LYS A 522 51.09 -87.35 37.16
CA LYS A 522 50.06 -86.49 37.78
C LYS A 522 50.26 -85.02 37.42
N GLU A 523 51.49 -84.53 37.43
CA GLU A 523 51.84 -83.16 37.02
C GLU A 523 51.56 -82.92 35.53
N ILE A 524 51.84 -83.91 34.67
CA ILE A 524 51.52 -83.85 33.24
C ILE A 524 50.01 -83.80 33.00
N GLU A 525 49.21 -84.62 33.70
CA GLU A 525 47.75 -84.57 33.56
C GLU A 525 47.15 -83.27 34.14
N LEU A 526 47.71 -82.75 35.23
CA LEU A 526 47.35 -81.42 35.72
C LEU A 526 47.69 -80.35 34.66
N ALA A 527 48.90 -80.39 34.09
CA ALA A 527 49.31 -79.46 33.04
C ALA A 527 48.41 -79.56 31.79
N LYS A 528 48.04 -80.77 31.36
CA LYS A 528 47.11 -80.97 30.24
C LYS A 528 45.72 -80.40 30.52
N THR A 529 45.16 -80.67 31.70
CA THR A 529 43.85 -80.11 32.06
C THR A 529 43.88 -78.58 32.13
N THR A 530 44.96 -78.02 32.68
CA THR A 530 45.19 -76.56 32.71
C THR A 530 45.37 -75.96 31.31
N ILE A 531 46.07 -76.64 30.41
CA ILE A 531 46.22 -76.22 29.01
C ILE A 531 44.87 -76.22 28.31
N VAL A 532 44.04 -77.25 28.51
CA VAL A 532 42.71 -77.32 27.90
C VAL A 532 41.78 -76.22 28.41
N THR A 533 41.81 -75.89 29.70
CA THR A 533 41.04 -74.76 30.25
C THR A 533 41.51 -73.42 29.70
N LEU A 534 42.81 -73.16 29.70
CA LEU A 534 43.39 -71.93 29.14
C LEU A 534 43.10 -71.80 27.63
N THR A 535 43.15 -72.90 26.87
CA THR A 535 42.83 -72.89 25.44
C THR A 535 41.36 -72.54 25.19
N LYS A 536 40.43 -73.01 26.06
CA LYS A 536 39.01 -72.61 26.00
C LYS A 536 38.82 -71.13 26.34
N GLU A 537 39.51 -70.62 27.36
CA GLU A 537 39.45 -69.20 27.76
C GLU A 537 40.03 -68.29 26.67
N ILE A 538 41.14 -68.69 26.02
CA ILE A 538 41.71 -67.96 24.88
C ILE A 538 40.72 -67.91 23.71
N LYS A 539 40.01 -69.02 23.43
CA LYS A 539 39.00 -69.03 22.37
C LYS A 539 37.82 -68.12 22.70
N HIS A 540 37.32 -68.19 23.93
CA HIS A 540 36.21 -67.35 24.40
C HIS A 540 36.55 -65.85 24.36
N THR A 541 37.72 -65.47 24.89
CA THR A 541 38.18 -64.07 24.86
C THR A 541 38.39 -63.54 23.45
N LYS A 542 38.81 -64.41 22.50
CA LYS A 542 38.93 -64.04 21.09
C LYS A 542 37.58 -63.75 20.44
N GLU A 543 36.58 -64.60 20.68
CA GLU A 543 35.19 -64.41 20.22
C GLU A 543 34.58 -63.12 20.81
N GLU A 544 34.81 -62.84 22.10
CA GLU A 544 34.41 -61.57 22.73
C GLU A 544 35.11 -60.36 22.08
N LEU A 545 36.38 -60.48 21.71
CA LEU A 545 37.13 -59.39 21.08
C LEU A 545 36.64 -59.11 19.64
N GLU A 546 36.27 -60.15 18.89
CA GLU A 546 35.62 -60.03 17.59
C GLU A 546 34.28 -59.29 17.70
N THR A 547 33.40 -59.71 18.63
CA THR A 547 32.11 -59.02 18.84
C THR A 547 32.27 -57.55 19.25
N LYS A 548 33.26 -57.24 20.11
CA LYS A 548 33.59 -55.85 20.47
C LYS A 548 34.14 -55.03 19.31
N ARG A 549 34.86 -55.66 18.37
CA ARG A 549 35.29 -55.00 17.13
C ARG A 549 34.11 -54.65 16.24
N ASP A 550 33.16 -55.57 16.08
CA ASP A 550 31.96 -55.32 15.26
C ASP A 550 31.08 -54.21 15.87
N GLU A 551 30.90 -54.22 17.20
CA GLU A 551 30.23 -53.13 17.93
C GLU A 551 30.94 -51.79 17.70
N LYS A 552 32.28 -51.76 17.72
CA LYS A 552 33.06 -50.55 17.45
C LYS A 552 32.83 -50.04 16.02
N ILE A 553 32.90 -50.91 15.02
CA ILE A 553 32.67 -50.53 13.62
C ILE A 553 31.26 -49.94 13.44
N PHE A 554 30.25 -50.57 14.05
CA PHE A 554 28.88 -50.07 14.02
C PHE A 554 28.72 -48.70 14.70
N LEU A 555 29.39 -48.48 15.84
CA LEU A 555 29.39 -47.19 16.53
C LEU A 555 30.12 -46.11 15.73
N ASP A 556 31.23 -46.45 15.07
CA ASP A 556 31.98 -45.54 14.20
C ASP A 556 31.14 -45.11 12.98
N GLU A 557 30.38 -46.03 12.36
CA GLU A 557 29.42 -45.70 11.29
C GLU A 557 28.30 -44.76 11.77
N LYS A 558 27.73 -45.02 12.97
CA LYS A 558 26.72 -44.12 13.55
C LYS A 558 27.29 -42.74 13.85
N LEU A 559 28.53 -42.66 14.36
CA LEU A 559 29.24 -41.39 14.59
C LEU A 559 29.48 -40.63 13.28
N GLY A 560 29.79 -41.34 12.19
CA GLY A 560 29.88 -40.75 10.86
C GLY A 560 28.59 -40.04 10.44
N LYS A 561 27.46 -40.75 10.50
CA LYS A 561 26.13 -40.19 10.16
C LYS A 561 25.75 -39.00 11.05
N LEU A 562 26.02 -39.09 12.35
CA LEU A 562 25.78 -37.99 13.30
C LEU A 562 26.62 -36.75 12.97
N ARG A 563 27.87 -36.94 12.52
CA ARG A 563 28.77 -35.85 12.12
C ARG A 563 28.26 -35.16 10.85
N GLU A 564 27.77 -35.91 9.87
CA GLU A 564 27.14 -35.35 8.67
C GLU A 564 25.90 -34.51 9.00
N ILE A 565 25.01 -35.03 9.86
CA ILE A 565 23.83 -34.30 10.33
C ILE A 565 24.25 -33.02 11.06
N TYR A 566 25.29 -33.08 11.89
CA TYR A 566 25.80 -31.93 12.61
C TYR A 566 26.35 -30.85 11.66
N GLU A 567 27.17 -31.22 10.68
CA GLU A 567 27.70 -30.25 9.71
C GLU A 567 26.59 -29.64 8.85
N PHE A 568 25.59 -30.44 8.44
CA PHE A 568 24.41 -29.93 7.73
C PHE A 568 23.61 -28.94 8.59
N ALA A 569 23.36 -29.27 9.86
CA ALA A 569 22.66 -28.38 10.79
C ALA A 569 23.45 -27.09 11.05
N LYS A 570 24.78 -27.18 11.15
CA LYS A 570 25.68 -26.03 11.31
C LYS A 570 25.68 -25.13 10.08
N TYR A 571 25.73 -25.71 8.88
CA TYR A 571 25.60 -24.99 7.62
C TYR A 571 24.26 -24.24 7.54
N ASN A 572 23.15 -24.94 7.80
CA ASN A 572 21.82 -24.32 7.81
C ASN A 572 21.73 -23.20 8.84
N ARG A 573 22.27 -23.39 10.05
CA ARG A 573 22.31 -22.33 11.06
C ARG A 573 23.08 -21.09 10.58
N SER A 574 24.20 -21.28 9.89
CA SER A 574 24.97 -20.17 9.32
C SER A 574 24.17 -19.44 8.24
N ASN A 575 23.55 -20.19 7.32
CA ASN A 575 22.74 -19.66 6.24
C ASN A 575 21.51 -18.89 6.78
N TYR A 576 20.81 -19.44 7.76
CA TYR A 576 19.69 -18.74 8.41
C TYR A 576 20.15 -17.46 9.10
N LYS A 577 21.32 -17.48 9.75
CA LYS A 577 21.88 -16.28 10.38
C LYS A 577 22.15 -15.19 9.34
N GLU A 578 22.76 -15.52 8.22
CA GLU A 578 23.00 -14.58 7.12
C GLU A 578 21.68 -14.02 6.55
N LEU A 579 20.66 -14.87 6.36
CA LEU A 579 19.33 -14.42 5.93
C LEU A 579 18.68 -13.48 6.96
N PHE A 580 18.77 -13.79 8.25
CA PHE A 580 18.24 -12.91 9.31
C PHE A 580 18.98 -11.58 9.38
N ASP A 581 20.31 -11.60 9.26
CA ASP A 581 21.13 -10.39 9.26
C ASP A 581 20.76 -9.48 8.05
N MET A 582 20.57 -10.06 6.86
CA MET A 582 20.07 -9.32 5.68
C MET A 582 18.68 -8.72 5.91
N LEU A 583 17.73 -9.49 6.44
CA LEU A 583 16.37 -9.00 6.72
C LEU A 583 16.37 -7.87 7.75
N ILE A 584 17.23 -7.96 8.77
CA ILE A 584 17.40 -6.89 9.77
C ILE A 584 17.94 -5.61 9.11
N ASP A 585 18.89 -5.72 8.19
CA ASP A 585 19.43 -4.56 7.50
C ASP A 585 18.42 -3.94 6.52
N GLU A 586 17.64 -4.75 5.81
CA GLU A 586 16.51 -4.26 4.98
C GLU A 586 15.46 -3.53 5.83
N LEU A 587 15.10 -4.07 7.00
CA LEU A 587 14.19 -3.42 7.93
C LEU A 587 14.71 -2.04 8.37
N LYS A 588 15.99 -1.92 8.72
CA LYS A 588 16.59 -0.61 9.08
C LYS A 588 16.52 0.37 7.91
N ILE A 589 16.80 -0.08 6.69
CA ILE A 589 16.71 0.77 5.49
C ILE A 589 15.27 1.26 5.28
N LEU A 590 14.28 0.37 5.45
CA LEU A 590 12.87 0.72 5.33
C LEU A 590 12.41 1.69 6.42
N GLU A 591 12.84 1.50 7.67
CA GLU A 591 12.55 2.43 8.77
C GLU A 591 13.10 3.83 8.49
N VAL A 592 14.35 3.93 8.00
CA VAL A 592 14.94 5.21 7.62
C VAL A 592 14.14 5.84 6.49
N ARG A 593 13.79 5.08 5.43
CA ARG A 593 12.97 5.59 4.32
C ARG A 593 11.60 6.10 4.78
N MET A 594 10.89 5.32 5.61
CA MET A 594 9.59 5.74 6.15
C MET A 594 9.72 7.02 6.99
N SER A 595 10.79 7.16 7.77
CA SER A 595 11.03 8.39 8.54
C SER A 595 11.27 9.61 7.65
N GLN A 596 11.98 9.43 6.53
CA GLN A 596 12.24 10.48 5.54
C GLN A 596 10.96 10.87 4.79
N GLU A 597 10.18 9.89 4.34
CA GLU A 597 8.89 10.11 3.68
C GLU A 597 7.90 10.83 4.60
N ARG A 598 7.83 10.45 5.88
CA ARG A 598 7.02 11.14 6.88
C ARG A 598 7.44 12.61 7.03
N LYS A 599 8.74 12.89 7.15
CA LYS A 599 9.27 14.27 7.19
C LYS A 599 8.94 15.05 5.92
N ALA A 600 9.07 14.43 4.74
CA ALA A 600 8.73 15.07 3.47
C ALA A 600 7.23 15.41 3.38
N LEU A 601 6.37 14.50 3.85
CA LEU A 601 4.93 14.74 3.92
C LEU A 601 4.59 15.88 4.89
N ASP A 602 5.17 15.87 6.09
CA ASP A 602 4.96 16.93 7.09
C ASP A 602 5.38 18.29 6.54
N ASN A 603 6.55 18.37 5.88
CA ASN A 603 7.01 19.59 5.21
C ASN A 603 6.03 20.04 4.12
N SER A 604 5.53 19.11 3.28
CA SER A 604 4.55 19.44 2.24
C SER A 604 3.22 19.93 2.82
N LEU A 605 2.77 19.37 3.96
CA LEU A 605 1.56 19.79 4.65
C LEU A 605 1.73 21.19 5.24
N MET A 606 2.89 21.48 5.83
CA MET A 606 3.22 22.80 6.35
C MET A 606 3.25 23.85 5.24
N SER A 607 3.96 23.61 4.14
CA SER A 607 3.96 24.51 2.98
C SER A 607 2.55 24.73 2.42
N ARG A 608 1.70 23.68 2.37
CA ARG A 608 0.32 23.82 1.93
C ARG A 608 -0.51 24.68 2.88
N LYS A 609 -0.30 24.55 4.19
CA LYS A 609 -0.98 25.36 5.22
C LYS A 609 -0.60 26.84 5.10
N GLU A 610 0.69 27.13 4.90
CA GLU A 610 1.18 28.50 4.66
C GLU A 610 0.60 29.11 3.39
N ILE A 611 0.59 28.35 2.27
CA ILE A 611 -0.01 28.80 1.01
C ILE A 611 -1.50 29.07 1.19
N LEU A 612 -2.22 28.21 1.91
CA LEU A 612 -3.64 28.39 2.19
C LEU A 612 -3.86 29.68 2.98
N GLN A 613 -3.12 29.88 4.08
CA GLN A 613 -3.19 31.11 4.88
C GLN A 613 -2.92 32.36 4.04
N THR A 614 -1.88 32.33 3.21
CA THR A 614 -1.54 33.44 2.31
C THR A 614 -2.66 33.72 1.31
N LYS A 615 -3.28 32.69 0.74
CA LYS A 615 -4.41 32.85 -0.17
C LYS A 615 -5.65 33.39 0.53
N THR A 616 -5.95 32.92 1.74
CA THR A 616 -7.07 33.42 2.54
C THR A 616 -6.91 34.90 2.86
N ILE A 617 -5.70 35.34 3.25
CA ILE A 617 -5.40 36.76 3.49
C ILE A 617 -5.60 37.58 2.20
N LYS A 618 -5.04 37.12 1.06
CA LYS A 618 -5.21 37.80 -0.23
C LYS A 618 -6.68 37.90 -0.67
N TYR A 619 -7.45 36.84 -0.42
CA TYR A 619 -8.88 36.81 -0.71
C TYR A 619 -9.62 37.87 0.12
N HIS A 620 -9.37 37.95 1.42
CA HIS A 620 -9.98 38.98 2.28
C HIS A 620 -9.59 40.39 1.85
N ILE A 621 -8.32 40.65 1.54
CA ILE A 621 -7.89 41.96 1.03
C ILE A 621 -8.62 42.32 -0.27
N SER A 622 -8.76 41.36 -1.19
CA SER A 622 -9.47 41.58 -2.46
C SER A 622 -10.97 41.82 -2.26
N LEU A 623 -11.57 41.17 -1.26
CA LEU A 623 -12.97 41.35 -0.89
C LEU A 623 -13.22 42.73 -0.30
N ASP A 624 -12.33 43.18 0.61
CA ASP A 624 -12.39 44.52 1.20
C ASP A 624 -12.20 45.61 0.14
N GLU A 625 -11.29 45.39 -0.82
CA GLU A 625 -11.08 46.31 -1.94
C GLU A 625 -12.30 46.37 -2.87
N ASN A 626 -12.92 45.23 -3.18
CA ASN A 626 -14.14 45.18 -3.97
C ASN A 626 -15.28 45.92 -3.25
N LEU A 627 -15.42 45.72 -1.94
CA LEU A 627 -16.40 46.43 -1.13
C LEU A 627 -16.18 47.95 -1.19
N ARG A 628 -14.92 48.41 -1.08
CA ARG A 628 -14.56 49.83 -1.21
C ARG A 628 -14.94 50.38 -2.58
N LEU A 629 -14.55 49.69 -3.65
CA LEU A 629 -14.86 50.10 -5.03
C LEU A 629 -16.38 50.13 -5.30
N ALA A 630 -17.13 49.17 -4.78
CA ALA A 630 -18.59 49.16 -4.90
C ALA A 630 -19.23 50.35 -4.19
N GLN A 631 -18.71 50.75 -3.02
CA GLN A 631 -19.16 51.95 -2.31
C GLN A 631 -18.82 53.23 -3.09
N GLU A 632 -17.60 53.34 -3.64
CA GLU A 632 -17.21 54.47 -4.50
C GLU A 632 -18.09 54.58 -5.74
N TYR A 633 -18.35 53.45 -6.41
CA TYR A 633 -19.25 53.40 -7.56
C TYR A 633 -20.67 53.85 -7.19
N GLN A 634 -21.20 53.39 -6.05
CA GLN A 634 -22.52 53.79 -5.58
C GLN A 634 -22.59 55.30 -5.28
N GLN A 635 -21.54 55.87 -4.69
CA GLN A 635 -21.44 57.31 -4.46
C GLN A 635 -21.40 58.11 -5.77
N ALA A 636 -20.58 57.67 -6.73
CA ALA A 636 -20.49 58.28 -8.05
C ALA A 636 -21.83 58.22 -8.79
N LEU A 637 -22.52 57.07 -8.73
CA LEU A 637 -23.84 56.90 -9.32
C LEU A 637 -24.87 57.84 -8.68
N LYS A 638 -24.87 57.96 -7.35
CA LYS A 638 -25.74 58.90 -6.65
C LYS A 638 -25.49 60.34 -7.09
N HIS A 639 -24.23 60.73 -7.24
CA HIS A 639 -23.87 62.06 -7.73
C HIS A 639 -24.33 62.28 -9.17
N PHE A 640 -24.12 61.31 -10.06
CA PHE A 640 -24.60 61.36 -11.43
C PHE A 640 -26.12 61.54 -11.51
N LEU A 641 -26.88 60.78 -10.71
CA LEU A 641 -28.33 60.89 -10.66
C LEU A 641 -28.77 62.27 -10.18
N GLN A 642 -28.14 62.83 -9.15
CA GLN A 642 -28.42 64.20 -8.69
C GLN A 642 -28.18 65.25 -9.78
N VAL A 643 -27.08 65.12 -10.53
CA VAL A 643 -26.76 66.03 -11.64
C VAL A 643 -27.79 65.87 -12.76
N LYS A 644 -28.17 64.64 -13.11
CA LYS A 644 -29.20 64.36 -14.11
C LYS A 644 -30.54 64.98 -13.72
N ASP A 645 -30.98 64.79 -12.48
CA ASP A 645 -32.25 65.34 -11.97
C ASP A 645 -32.22 66.87 -12.04
N TRP A 646 -31.12 67.50 -11.62
CA TRP A 646 -30.93 68.95 -11.74
C TRP A 646 -31.03 69.44 -13.20
N TYR A 647 -30.39 68.74 -14.15
CA TYR A 647 -30.48 69.09 -15.58
C TYR A 647 -31.91 68.93 -16.13
N LEU A 648 -32.62 67.88 -15.72
CA LEU A 648 -34.01 67.65 -16.13
C LEU A 648 -34.94 68.74 -15.58
N ASP A 649 -34.75 69.15 -14.33
CA ASP A 649 -35.50 70.25 -13.72
C ASP A 649 -35.26 71.56 -14.47
N GLU A 650 -34.01 71.87 -14.80
CA GLU A 650 -33.66 73.09 -15.53
C GLU A 650 -34.22 73.07 -16.96
N PHE A 651 -34.18 71.91 -17.62
CA PHE A 651 -34.83 71.72 -18.91
C PHE A 651 -36.35 71.90 -18.83
N HIS A 652 -36.99 71.34 -17.80
CA HIS A 652 -38.42 71.49 -17.57
C HIS A 652 -38.81 72.95 -17.35
N LYS A 653 -38.05 73.71 -16.54
CA LYS A 653 -38.24 75.15 -16.37
C LYS A 653 -38.15 75.89 -17.70
N LYS A 654 -37.13 75.61 -18.52
CA LYS A 654 -36.96 76.23 -19.84
C LYS A 654 -38.12 75.90 -20.78
N MET A 655 -38.61 74.66 -20.75
CA MET A 655 -39.78 74.24 -21.54
C MET A 655 -41.07 74.92 -21.07
N SER A 656 -41.26 75.05 -19.76
CA SER A 656 -42.38 75.79 -19.17
C SER A 656 -42.33 77.27 -19.56
N ALA A 657 -41.17 77.93 -19.46
CA ALA A 657 -41.01 79.32 -19.90
C ALA A 657 -41.31 79.50 -21.40
N LYS A 658 -40.85 78.57 -22.26
CA LYS A 658 -41.19 78.56 -23.69
C LYS A 658 -42.68 78.33 -23.95
N ALA A 659 -43.35 77.53 -23.12
CA ALA A 659 -44.80 77.35 -23.20
C ALA A 659 -45.51 78.67 -22.83
N ALA A 660 -45.15 79.29 -21.70
CA ALA A 660 -45.70 80.57 -21.28
C ALA A 660 -45.53 81.70 -22.32
N VAL A 661 -44.36 81.78 -22.98
CA VAL A 661 -44.14 82.73 -24.09
C VAL A 661 -45.06 82.44 -25.28
N ARG A 662 -45.25 81.16 -25.63
CA ARG A 662 -46.18 80.76 -26.71
C ARG A 662 -47.62 81.13 -26.36
N ASP A 663 -48.04 80.87 -25.13
CA ASP A 663 -49.38 81.21 -24.64
C ASP A 663 -49.58 82.73 -24.65
N GLY A 664 -48.57 83.50 -24.23
CA GLY A 664 -48.58 84.96 -24.30
C GLY A 664 -48.70 85.50 -25.73
N LEU A 665 -47.96 84.92 -26.69
CA LEU A 665 -48.07 85.27 -28.11
C LEU A 665 -49.45 84.94 -28.68
N GLN A 666 -50.03 83.79 -28.30
CA GLN A 666 -51.39 83.42 -28.70
C GLN A 666 -52.43 84.39 -28.11
N LEU A 667 -52.26 84.82 -26.87
CA LEU A 667 -53.12 85.80 -26.23
C LEU A 667 -53.03 87.16 -26.93
N LEU A 668 -51.82 87.63 -27.28
CA LEU A 668 -51.63 88.86 -28.05
C LEU A 668 -52.30 88.78 -29.43
N LEU A 669 -52.11 87.68 -30.16
CA LEU A 669 -52.76 87.46 -31.44
C LEU A 669 -54.30 87.45 -31.32
N LEU A 670 -54.82 86.86 -30.24
CA LEU A 670 -56.26 86.87 -29.94
C LEU A 670 -56.74 88.30 -29.64
N GLN A 671 -55.99 89.06 -28.85
CA GLN A 671 -56.30 90.47 -28.56
C GLN A 671 -56.31 91.32 -29.83
N GLU A 672 -55.34 91.15 -30.74
CA GLU A 672 -55.33 91.85 -32.03
C GLU A 672 -56.57 91.51 -32.87
N ARG A 673 -56.93 90.23 -32.97
CA ARG A 673 -58.15 89.79 -33.69
C ARG A 673 -59.42 90.34 -33.05
N MET A 674 -59.50 90.34 -31.73
CA MET A 674 -60.62 90.92 -30.99
C MET A 674 -60.69 92.44 -31.21
N HIS A 675 -59.56 93.14 -31.17
CA HIS A 675 -59.50 94.57 -31.42
C HIS A 675 -59.96 94.91 -32.84
N PHE A 676 -59.46 94.19 -33.85
CA PHE A 676 -59.92 94.35 -35.24
C PHE A 676 -61.42 94.14 -35.36
N SER A 677 -61.94 93.05 -34.77
CA SER A 677 -63.37 92.73 -34.77
C SER A 677 -64.21 93.80 -34.06
N LEU A 678 -63.71 94.37 -32.96
CA LEU A 678 -64.35 95.46 -32.23
C LEU A 678 -64.37 96.76 -33.05
N VAL A 679 -63.25 97.10 -33.70
CA VAL A 679 -63.18 98.26 -34.60
C VAL A 679 -64.18 98.11 -35.75
N GLU A 680 -64.22 96.94 -36.39
CA GLU A 680 -65.18 96.63 -37.44
C GLU A 680 -66.63 96.73 -36.92
N TYR A 681 -66.91 96.19 -35.74
CA TYR A 681 -68.21 96.34 -35.07
C TYR A 681 -68.58 97.81 -34.85
N PHE A 682 -67.66 98.65 -34.35
CA PHE A 682 -67.94 100.08 -34.13
C PHE A 682 -68.14 100.85 -35.46
N ILE A 683 -67.43 100.50 -36.52
CA ILE A 683 -67.66 101.06 -37.87
C ILE A 683 -69.05 100.66 -38.36
N LEU A 684 -69.40 99.37 -38.28
CA LEU A 684 -70.73 98.89 -38.66
C LEU A 684 -71.83 99.53 -37.81
N ARG A 685 -71.61 99.71 -36.51
CA ARG A 685 -72.56 100.35 -35.59
C ARG A 685 -72.75 101.83 -35.91
N THR A 686 -71.69 102.56 -36.21
CA THR A 686 -71.78 103.98 -36.60
C THR A 686 -72.47 104.16 -37.94
N LEU A 687 -72.18 103.29 -38.94
CA LEU A 687 -72.92 103.24 -40.19
C LEU A 687 -74.40 102.92 -39.98
N PHE A 688 -74.71 101.94 -39.13
CA PHE A 688 -76.08 101.57 -38.80
C PHE A 688 -76.83 102.71 -38.10
N SER A 689 -76.22 103.37 -37.11
CA SER A 689 -76.81 104.54 -36.45
C SER A 689 -76.98 105.72 -37.42
N LYS A 690 -76.08 105.91 -38.38
CA LYS A 690 -76.24 106.92 -39.45
C LYS A 690 -77.41 106.58 -40.37
N LEU A 691 -77.56 105.31 -40.75
CA LEU A 691 -78.71 104.83 -41.52
C LEU A 691 -80.03 105.04 -40.76
N GLU A 692 -80.07 104.71 -39.46
CA GLU A 692 -81.22 104.98 -38.59
C GLU A 692 -81.56 106.48 -38.53
N LEU A 693 -80.53 107.34 -38.40
CA LEU A 693 -80.69 108.79 -38.42
C LEU A 693 -81.25 109.28 -39.76
N GLU A 694 -80.72 108.78 -40.89
CA GLU A 694 -81.24 109.13 -42.21
C GLU A 694 -82.68 108.65 -42.43
N MET A 695 -83.03 107.46 -41.92
CA MET A 695 -84.40 106.96 -41.97
C MET A 695 -85.35 107.81 -41.13
N THR A 696 -84.95 108.22 -39.93
CA THR A 696 -85.75 109.11 -39.07
C THR A 696 -85.85 110.52 -39.64
N GLN A 697 -84.77 111.06 -40.22
CA GLN A 697 -84.79 112.33 -40.95
C GLN A 697 -85.68 112.26 -42.19
N ARG A 698 -85.65 111.17 -42.96
CA ARG A 698 -86.59 110.96 -44.08
C ARG A 698 -88.04 110.90 -43.61
N ARG A 699 -88.32 110.22 -42.50
CA ARG A 699 -89.66 110.22 -41.88
C ARG A 699 -90.07 111.61 -41.40
N ALA A 700 -89.15 112.36 -40.76
CA ALA A 700 -89.38 113.73 -40.30
C ALA A 700 -89.63 114.68 -41.48
N HIS A 701 -88.84 114.59 -42.55
CA HIS A 701 -89.05 115.35 -43.78
C HIS A 701 -90.40 115.00 -44.43
N GLY A 702 -90.75 113.72 -44.51
CA GLY A 702 -92.07 113.28 -44.95
C GLY A 702 -93.22 113.85 -44.10
N ASN A 703 -93.04 113.94 -42.78
CA ASN A 703 -94.00 114.59 -41.88
C ASN A 703 -94.04 116.11 -42.08
N ILE A 704 -92.90 116.78 -42.27
CA ILE A 704 -92.83 118.21 -42.60
C ILE A 704 -93.56 118.49 -43.93
N CYS A 705 -93.35 117.67 -44.96
CA CYS A 705 -94.09 117.81 -46.23
C CYS A 705 -95.60 117.64 -46.03
N ARG A 706 -96.03 116.73 -45.15
CA ARG A 706 -97.45 116.58 -44.77
C ARG A 706 -97.97 117.79 -43.99
N ILE A 707 -97.16 118.37 -43.10
CA ILE A 707 -97.49 119.60 -42.37
C ILE A 707 -97.62 120.78 -43.34
N ILE A 708 -96.68 120.97 -44.27
CA ILE A 708 -96.76 122.02 -45.30
C ILE A 708 -97.99 121.82 -46.18
N LEU A 709 -98.34 120.56 -46.51
CA LEU A 709 -99.58 120.26 -47.24
C LEU A 709 -100.83 120.57 -46.39
N LEU A 710 -100.79 120.30 -45.09
CA LEU A 710 -101.84 120.67 -44.14
C LEU A 710 -101.96 122.18 -44.00
N GLU A 711 -100.86 122.92 -43.87
CA GLU A 711 -100.82 124.39 -43.87
C GLU A 711 -101.41 124.94 -45.16
N ARG A 712 -100.96 124.48 -46.33
CA ARG A 712 -101.57 124.92 -47.60
C ARG A 712 -103.06 124.62 -47.68
N LYS A 713 -103.51 123.45 -47.20
CA LYS A 713 -104.94 123.12 -47.14
C LYS A 713 -105.68 123.98 -46.11
N ALA A 714 -105.06 124.30 -44.98
CA ALA A 714 -105.60 125.18 -43.96
C ALA A 714 -105.67 126.62 -44.47
N ASP A 715 -104.65 127.13 -45.15
CA ASP A 715 -104.65 128.42 -45.84
C ASP A 715 -105.73 128.46 -46.92
N THR A 716 -105.90 127.39 -47.70
CA THR A 716 -107.00 127.30 -48.67
C THR A 716 -108.37 127.30 -47.97
N LEU A 717 -108.49 126.68 -46.80
CA LEU A 717 -109.71 126.64 -46.00
C LEU A 717 -109.98 128.01 -45.34
N VAL A 718 -108.97 128.64 -44.77
CA VAL A 718 -109.01 129.99 -44.19
C VAL A 718 -109.34 130.98 -45.29
N GLN A 719 -108.76 130.86 -46.48
CA GLN A 719 -109.10 131.71 -47.61
C GLN A 719 -110.54 131.47 -48.06
N ARG A 720 -111.03 130.23 -48.11
CA ARG A 720 -112.46 129.94 -48.33
C ARG A 720 -113.37 130.51 -47.23
N ILE A 721 -112.95 130.50 -45.98
CA ILE A 721 -113.68 131.09 -44.86
C ILE A 721 -113.66 132.62 -44.97
N ILE A 722 -112.54 133.22 -45.37
CA ILE A 722 -112.40 134.66 -45.63
C ILE A 722 -113.28 135.05 -46.82
N ASP A 723 -113.23 134.32 -47.93
CA ASP A 723 -114.09 134.53 -49.10
C ASP A 723 -115.57 134.35 -48.73
N PHE A 724 -115.91 133.38 -47.89
CA PHE A 724 -117.26 133.19 -47.34
C PHE A 724 -117.67 134.35 -46.42
N MET A 725 -116.80 134.80 -45.52
CA MET A 725 -117.06 135.93 -44.62
C MET A 725 -117.14 137.26 -45.40
N GLN A 726 -116.34 137.43 -46.46
CA GLN A 726 -116.43 138.56 -47.39
C GLN A 726 -117.71 138.50 -48.23
N SER A 727 -118.19 137.30 -48.61
CA SER A 727 -119.49 137.11 -49.24
C SER A 727 -120.69 137.39 -48.31
N LEU A 728 -120.48 137.45 -46.99
CA LEU A 728 -121.49 137.83 -46.00
C LEU A 728 -121.48 139.34 -45.69
N SER A 729 -120.48 140.09 -46.17
CA SER A 729 -120.23 141.48 -45.75
C SER A 729 -120.68 142.55 -46.76
N ASP A 730 -121.01 142.17 -48.00
CA ASP A 730 -121.59 143.09 -48.99
C ASP A 730 -122.97 142.59 -49.44
N GLY A 731 -124.00 143.35 -49.06
CA GLY A 731 -125.40 142.99 -49.23
C GLY A 731 -125.94 143.11 -50.65
N SER A 732 -127.00 142.33 -50.91
CA SER A 732 -127.66 142.02 -52.19
C SER A 732 -126.86 140.97 -52.97
N TRP A 733 -127.38 139.78 -53.27
CA TRP A 733 -128.58 139.52 -54.07
C TRP A 733 -129.33 138.25 -53.62
N LYS A 734 -130.63 138.13 -53.94
CA LYS A 734 -131.24 136.80 -54.08
C LYS A 734 -130.84 136.22 -55.46
N THR A 735 -130.32 134.99 -55.40
CA THR A 735 -130.26 133.90 -56.41
C THR A 735 -129.38 134.05 -57.66
N GLU A 736 -128.40 133.14 -57.81
CA GLU A 736 -127.92 132.47 -59.05
C GLU A 736 -126.74 131.51 -58.73
N GLY A 737 -126.58 130.41 -59.51
CA GLY A 737 -125.33 129.63 -59.62
C GLY A 737 -125.37 128.18 -59.13
#